data_AF-A0A2G4GU27-F1
#
_entry.id   AF-A0A2G4GU27-F1
#
_cell.length_a   1.000
_cell.length_b   1.000
_cell.length_c   1.000
_cell.angle_alpha   90.00
_cell.angle_beta   90.00
_cell.angle_gamma   90.00
#
_symmetry.space_group_name_H-M   'P 1'
#
loop_
_entity.id
_entity.type
_entity.pdbx_description
1 polymer ?
#
loop_
_entity_poly.entity_id
_entity_poly.type
_entity_poly.pdbx_seq_one_letter_code
_entity_poly.pdbx_strand_id
1 'polypeptide(L)'
;MSDSVSSDNCGIASLSISKTTFNCSNIGYNTVKFKIVDVNSNSDSINFIVNVIDTTRPKITTRNFTVYLDASGLANLSIDSVDLGSTDACGSVTRTLSKASFNCLNKGLNTVTYSAKDVNGNIATKSLKITVLDTIRPTLSLKVATLYLDKFGSAKLNKMDIDNGSYDNCNIDSMKLSDTLFNCNQIGVNVVTVKAYDPSMNISTTTVKVTVLDTIKPVLQVKNHTIYLDTTGNAKMSKYAVIALLFDNCGIDTLDVSKLDYTIADTGVNKVIVWARDKSGNLIGPDTVEVTVIARDFDGDGIPDYIEGSKDTDGDGVFDFADMDSDNDGLLDFTENEIAILAKDYDGDGAPNYKDLDSDNDGIADIYEVDGSDPDNDGIAGTGTPVVNAQGVPTVANGGSGYGEIDTDGDGSPDYKDLDADADGISDKTEGIVDTDVDGVGNWRDTDSDADGISDKTEGIVDTDGDGKGDYIDTDSDNDGITDKIEGTVDTDGDGKGDWRDLDSDNDGITDKIEGTVDTDGDGSGDWRDLDADNDGIPDSVEGTLDTDGDGKGNWRDLDSDNDGIQDDFEAGSAPATPVDTDGDGKPDYLDLDSDADGISDTIEDVVDTDGDGVSDFRDTDSDADGILDILEGTVDTDGDGTGDWRDLDSDNDGISDKIEGSNDADGDGLGNWRDLDSDGDGISDQTEGTVDTDGDGISDFLDTDSDNDGILDSIEGTVDTDSDGTGDWRDLDSDNDGISDKIEGTTDTDGDGIGNWRDLDSDNDGISDQTEGIVDTDGDGKGDWIDIDSDGDNILDSIEGTTDTDGDGIGNWRDTDSDGDGILDSLEGTNDFDGDGIGNWLDLDSDGDGILDKTEGSADADGDSQGNWLDLDSDGDGISDKIEGTVDTDGDGISDYLDLDSDGDGILDSVEGTVDTDGDGTGDWRDLDSDGDGISDKIEGTTDTDGDGTGNWRDLDSDGDGISDKIEGTTDTDSDGTADYLDLDSDGDGIDDKTEGTVDTDGDGIGNWRDLDSDDDELLDSQEGTKDIDNDKVADYIDPDFFIAEGISPNGDGINDQLYVRGLKSKVFSKPQIIIFNRWGLEVFNSGIGYKNDWDGKATQTGQALPEGVYYLIFKYADRTVSQNLYIKN
;
A
#
# COMPACT_ATOMS: atom_id res chain seq x y z
N MET A 1 57.71 -32.53 -34.11
CA MET A 1 58.04 -33.88 -33.62
C MET A 1 59.46 -34.23 -34.02
N SER A 2 60.23 -34.81 -33.10
CA SER A 2 61.57 -35.36 -33.33
C SER A 2 61.52 -36.86 -33.12
N ASP A 3 61.92 -37.65 -34.12
CA ASP A 3 62.10 -39.09 -33.97
C ASP A 3 63.45 -39.36 -33.31
N SER A 4 63.42 -40.02 -32.15
CA SER A 4 64.58 -40.43 -31.35
C SER A 4 64.71 -41.95 -31.20
N VAL A 5 63.81 -42.73 -31.81
CA VAL A 5 63.60 -44.15 -31.49
C VAL A 5 63.71 -45.06 -32.71
N SER A 6 63.38 -44.59 -33.92
CA SER A 6 63.60 -45.37 -35.14
C SER A 6 65.09 -45.67 -35.32
N SER A 7 65.42 -46.95 -35.51
CA SER A 7 66.78 -47.40 -35.74
C SER A 7 66.83 -48.52 -36.79
N ASP A 8 67.95 -48.61 -37.50
CA ASP A 8 68.25 -49.65 -38.47
C ASP A 8 69.73 -50.09 -38.34
N ASN A 9 70.05 -51.32 -38.74
CA ASN A 9 71.39 -51.89 -38.62
C ASN A 9 72.39 -51.43 -39.70
N CYS A 10 71.91 -50.87 -40.82
CA CYS A 10 72.72 -50.26 -41.87
C CYS A 10 72.62 -48.73 -41.90
N GLY A 11 71.51 -48.17 -41.40
CA GLY A 11 71.24 -46.75 -41.24
C GLY A 11 69.99 -46.29 -42.01
N ILE A 12 69.28 -45.33 -41.44
CA ILE A 12 68.09 -44.72 -42.05
C ILE A 12 68.53 -43.71 -43.12
N ALA A 13 67.95 -43.81 -44.32
CA ALA A 13 68.20 -42.91 -45.44
C ALA A 13 67.18 -41.76 -45.52
N SER A 14 65.92 -42.00 -45.13
CA SER A 14 64.91 -40.94 -45.02
C SER A 14 63.78 -41.29 -44.05
N LEU A 15 63.28 -40.24 -43.39
CA LEU A 15 62.02 -40.22 -42.64
C LEU A 15 61.04 -39.35 -43.44
N SER A 16 59.76 -39.72 -43.47
CA SER A 16 58.72 -38.99 -44.20
C SER A 16 57.35 -39.16 -43.56
N ILE A 17 56.49 -38.15 -43.67
CA ILE A 17 55.17 -38.09 -43.04
C ILE A 17 54.14 -37.59 -44.07
N SER A 18 52.93 -38.16 -44.10
CA SER A 18 51.97 -37.92 -45.18
C SER A 18 51.23 -36.57 -45.11
N LYS A 19 51.17 -35.95 -43.93
CA LYS A 19 50.48 -34.68 -43.65
C LYS A 19 51.13 -34.01 -42.44
N THR A 20 51.34 -32.69 -42.50
CA THR A 20 51.97 -31.90 -41.42
C THR A 20 51.19 -30.63 -41.08
N THR A 21 50.06 -30.39 -41.74
CA THR A 21 49.21 -29.22 -41.57
C THR A 21 47.75 -29.65 -41.62
N PHE A 22 46.93 -29.02 -40.78
CA PHE A 22 45.50 -29.27 -40.63
C PHE A 22 44.76 -27.93 -40.65
N ASN A 23 43.45 -27.98 -40.88
CA ASN A 23 42.53 -26.84 -40.79
C ASN A 23 41.11 -27.37 -40.51
N CYS A 24 40.13 -26.47 -40.42
CA CYS A 24 38.72 -26.76 -40.14
C CYS A 24 38.10 -27.91 -40.96
N SER A 25 38.50 -28.09 -42.23
CA SER A 25 38.04 -29.22 -43.06
C SER A 25 38.57 -30.58 -42.61
N ASN A 26 39.28 -30.64 -41.49
CA ASN A 26 39.96 -31.80 -40.94
C ASN A 26 39.65 -32.02 -39.46
N ILE A 27 38.63 -31.37 -38.89
CA ILE A 27 38.22 -31.64 -37.50
C ILE A 27 37.82 -33.13 -37.36
N GLY A 28 38.13 -33.73 -36.22
CA GLY A 28 38.03 -35.16 -35.93
C GLY A 28 39.28 -35.98 -36.30
N TYR A 29 39.11 -37.30 -36.34
CA TYR A 29 40.22 -38.26 -36.45
C TYR A 29 40.83 -38.34 -37.87
N ASN A 30 42.09 -37.90 -38.00
CA ASN A 30 42.86 -37.97 -39.24
C ASN A 30 43.91 -39.09 -39.18
N THR A 31 43.90 -40.02 -40.12
CA THR A 31 45.01 -40.99 -40.27
C THR A 31 46.22 -40.32 -40.92
N VAL A 32 47.33 -40.23 -40.18
CA VAL A 32 48.64 -39.77 -40.69
C VAL A 32 49.56 -40.98 -40.82
N LYS A 33 50.31 -41.04 -41.91
CA LYS A 33 51.25 -42.12 -42.20
C LYS A 33 52.69 -41.64 -42.06
N PHE A 34 53.43 -42.26 -41.17
CA PHE A 34 54.88 -42.12 -41.06
C PHE A 34 55.55 -43.26 -41.82
N LYS A 35 56.57 -42.94 -42.63
CA LYS A 35 57.30 -43.90 -43.45
C LYS A 35 58.80 -43.67 -43.29
N ILE A 36 59.50 -44.75 -42.95
CA ILE A 36 60.96 -44.81 -42.84
C ILE A 36 61.54 -45.61 -44.01
N VAL A 37 62.75 -45.26 -44.46
CA VAL A 37 63.47 -45.96 -45.54
C VAL A 37 64.93 -46.12 -45.15
N ASP A 38 65.49 -47.34 -45.31
CA ASP A 38 66.91 -47.62 -45.03
C ASP A 38 67.82 -47.25 -46.22
N VAL A 39 69.14 -47.30 -46.01
CA VAL A 39 70.14 -47.09 -47.08
C VAL A 39 70.14 -48.14 -48.19
N ASN A 40 69.40 -49.25 -48.04
CA ASN A 40 69.24 -50.32 -49.03
C ASN A 40 67.89 -50.24 -49.79
N SER A 41 67.07 -49.21 -49.53
CA SER A 41 65.71 -49.02 -50.06
C SER A 41 64.63 -50.00 -49.56
N ASN A 42 64.87 -50.70 -48.44
CA ASN A 42 63.81 -51.28 -47.63
C ASN A 42 63.00 -50.16 -46.98
N SER A 43 61.70 -50.35 -46.76
CA SER A 43 60.88 -49.33 -46.08
C SER A 43 59.75 -49.94 -45.28
N ASP A 44 59.54 -49.40 -44.08
CA ASP A 44 58.39 -49.69 -43.23
C ASP A 44 57.54 -48.42 -43.02
N SER A 45 56.29 -48.58 -42.59
CA SER A 45 55.40 -47.46 -42.35
C SER A 45 54.28 -47.77 -41.36
N ILE A 46 54.19 -46.95 -40.32
CA ILE A 46 53.10 -46.97 -39.34
C ILE A 46 52.07 -45.87 -39.67
N ASN A 47 50.80 -46.18 -39.44
CA ASN A 47 49.75 -45.18 -39.38
C ASN A 47 49.53 -44.79 -37.92
N PHE A 48 49.40 -43.50 -37.62
CA PHE A 48 48.88 -43.01 -36.35
C PHE A 48 47.68 -42.09 -36.59
N ILE A 49 46.83 -41.95 -35.59
CA ILE A 49 45.67 -41.06 -35.65
C ILE A 49 46.07 -39.72 -35.01
N VAL A 50 45.79 -38.63 -35.71
CA VAL A 50 45.80 -37.27 -35.16
C VAL A 50 44.35 -36.88 -35.01
N ASN A 51 43.85 -36.76 -33.77
CA ASN A 51 42.60 -36.05 -33.55
C ASN A 51 42.87 -34.56 -33.74
N VAL A 52 42.03 -33.88 -34.51
CA VAL A 52 42.06 -32.42 -34.65
C VAL A 52 40.77 -31.91 -34.04
N ILE A 53 40.86 -31.31 -32.87
CA ILE A 53 39.73 -30.63 -32.22
C ILE A 53 39.79 -29.13 -32.54
N ASP A 54 38.64 -28.49 -32.57
CA ASP A 54 38.59 -27.03 -32.48
C ASP A 54 38.47 -26.64 -31.01
N THR A 55 39.35 -25.73 -30.57
CA THR A 55 39.38 -25.17 -29.21
C THR A 55 39.39 -23.65 -29.25
N THR A 56 39.05 -23.04 -30.39
CA THR A 56 38.97 -21.59 -30.55
C THR A 56 37.53 -21.12 -30.29
N ARG A 57 37.34 -20.40 -29.18
CA ARG A 57 36.02 -19.81 -28.86
C ARG A 57 35.64 -18.75 -29.91
N PRO A 58 34.36 -18.63 -30.28
CA PRO A 58 33.86 -17.62 -31.20
C PRO A 58 34.28 -16.19 -30.86
N LYS A 59 34.59 -15.40 -31.89
CA LYS A 59 34.79 -13.96 -31.74
C LYS A 59 33.45 -13.23 -31.78
N ILE A 60 32.95 -12.89 -30.60
CA ILE A 60 31.81 -11.98 -30.43
C ILE A 60 32.17 -10.58 -30.94
N THR A 61 31.24 -9.95 -31.67
CA THR A 61 31.31 -8.52 -32.01
C THR A 61 29.92 -7.93 -31.82
N THR A 62 29.71 -7.18 -30.75
CA THR A 62 28.39 -6.69 -30.30
C THR A 62 28.42 -5.23 -29.86
N ARG A 63 27.24 -4.64 -29.63
CA ARG A 63 27.05 -3.32 -29.01
C ARG A 63 25.97 -3.33 -27.94
N ASN A 64 26.03 -2.33 -27.06
CA ASN A 64 24.92 -1.89 -26.22
C ASN A 64 23.76 -1.37 -27.09
N PHE A 65 22.52 -1.39 -26.57
CA PHE A 65 21.33 -0.99 -27.33
C PHE A 65 20.24 -0.42 -26.41
N THR A 66 19.43 0.50 -26.94
CA THR A 66 18.30 1.10 -26.22
C THR A 66 16.99 0.54 -26.77
N VAL A 67 16.11 0.07 -25.88
CA VAL A 67 14.74 -0.33 -26.23
C VAL A 67 13.74 0.62 -25.57
N TYR A 68 12.59 0.80 -26.20
CA TYR A 68 11.53 1.68 -25.74
C TYR A 68 10.28 0.85 -25.46
N LEU A 69 9.69 1.03 -24.27
CA LEU A 69 8.42 0.38 -23.92
C LEU A 69 7.29 0.90 -24.82
N ASP A 70 6.41 0.00 -25.22
CA ASP A 70 5.23 0.32 -26.03
C ASP A 70 4.00 0.66 -25.15
N ALA A 71 2.87 0.96 -25.78
CA ALA A 71 1.64 1.34 -25.09
C ALA A 71 0.97 0.22 -24.26
N SER A 72 1.59 -0.96 -24.16
CA SER A 72 1.26 -2.05 -23.23
C SER A 72 2.31 -2.28 -22.14
N GLY A 73 3.34 -1.43 -22.07
CA GLY A 73 4.41 -1.51 -21.07
C GLY A 73 5.47 -2.57 -21.41
N LEU A 74 5.61 -2.95 -22.68
CA LEU A 74 6.49 -4.04 -23.14
C LEU A 74 7.48 -3.58 -24.22
N ALA A 75 8.67 -4.19 -24.24
CA ALA A 75 9.64 -4.06 -25.33
C ALA A 75 10.39 -5.36 -25.61
N ASN A 76 10.66 -5.66 -26.89
CA ASN A 76 11.43 -6.84 -27.30
C ASN A 76 12.75 -6.43 -27.97
N LEU A 77 13.85 -7.00 -27.49
CA LEU A 77 15.19 -6.85 -28.04
C LEU A 77 15.43 -7.90 -29.13
N SER A 78 15.64 -7.47 -30.36
CA SER A 78 16.10 -8.35 -31.43
C SER A 78 17.60 -8.63 -31.28
N ILE A 79 18.00 -9.90 -31.40
CA ILE A 79 19.42 -10.29 -31.37
C ILE A 79 20.24 -9.65 -32.52
N ASP A 80 19.61 -9.36 -33.66
CA ASP A 80 20.21 -8.63 -34.79
C ASP A 80 20.35 -7.12 -34.53
N SER A 81 19.76 -6.59 -33.45
CA SER A 81 20.01 -5.21 -33.00
C SER A 81 21.35 -5.08 -32.27
N VAL A 82 21.84 -6.14 -31.62
CA VAL A 82 23.03 -6.12 -30.77
C VAL A 82 24.25 -6.83 -31.39
N ASP A 83 24.04 -7.90 -32.17
CA ASP A 83 25.11 -8.55 -32.91
C ASP A 83 25.54 -7.73 -34.14
N LEU A 84 26.84 -7.43 -34.24
CA LEU A 84 27.46 -6.69 -35.34
C LEU A 84 28.24 -7.61 -36.30
N GLY A 85 28.05 -8.93 -36.18
CA GLY A 85 28.71 -9.93 -37.03
C GLY A 85 29.72 -10.78 -36.24
N SER A 86 29.24 -11.43 -35.18
CA SER A 86 29.99 -12.44 -34.43
C SER A 86 30.37 -13.60 -35.35
N THR A 87 31.63 -14.06 -35.28
CA THR A 87 32.21 -15.03 -36.23
C THR A 87 33.11 -16.04 -35.55
N ASP A 88 33.23 -17.21 -36.16
CA ASP A 88 34.15 -18.27 -35.76
C ASP A 88 35.18 -18.57 -36.88
N ALA A 89 36.28 -19.22 -36.53
CA ALA A 89 37.35 -19.61 -37.44
C ALA A 89 36.99 -20.81 -38.34
N CYS A 90 36.11 -21.70 -37.90
CA CYS A 90 35.83 -22.99 -38.55
C CYS A 90 34.36 -23.26 -38.91
N GLY A 91 33.40 -22.50 -38.37
CA GLY A 91 31.98 -22.66 -38.65
C GLY A 91 31.15 -21.36 -38.62
N SER A 92 29.84 -21.56 -38.58
CA SER A 92 28.84 -20.53 -38.28
C SER A 92 28.48 -20.58 -36.81
N VAL A 93 28.28 -19.43 -36.17
CA VAL A 93 27.86 -19.37 -34.76
C VAL A 93 26.34 -19.44 -34.61
N THR A 94 25.88 -20.23 -33.64
CA THR A 94 24.54 -20.12 -33.05
C THR A 94 24.58 -18.98 -32.02
N ARG A 95 23.53 -18.15 -31.97
CA ARG A 95 23.49 -16.92 -31.17
C ARG A 95 22.28 -16.94 -30.24
N THR A 96 22.47 -16.59 -28.96
CA THR A 96 21.39 -16.44 -27.98
C THR A 96 21.59 -15.20 -27.10
N LEU A 97 20.53 -14.79 -26.40
CA LEU A 97 20.51 -13.77 -25.35
C LEU A 97 19.91 -14.41 -24.09
N SER A 98 20.39 -14.05 -22.90
CA SER A 98 19.73 -14.45 -21.64
C SER A 98 18.31 -13.86 -21.53
N LYS A 99 18.14 -12.60 -21.93
CA LYS A 99 16.86 -11.87 -21.89
C LYS A 99 16.60 -11.15 -23.21
N ALA A 100 15.39 -11.29 -23.75
CA ALA A 100 14.95 -10.69 -25.02
C ALA A 100 13.63 -9.93 -24.94
N SER A 101 12.96 -9.94 -23.79
CA SER A 101 11.70 -9.24 -23.50
C SER A 101 11.87 -8.43 -22.22
N PHE A 102 11.30 -7.23 -22.19
CA PHE A 102 11.40 -6.26 -21.10
C PHE A 102 10.02 -5.68 -20.81
N ASN A 103 9.79 -5.31 -19.56
CA ASN A 103 8.55 -4.66 -19.12
C ASN A 103 8.85 -3.44 -18.20
N CYS A 104 7.82 -2.87 -17.59
CA CYS A 104 7.93 -1.73 -16.67
C CYS A 104 8.74 -1.97 -15.38
N LEU A 105 8.99 -3.23 -14.98
CA LEU A 105 9.90 -3.58 -13.88
C LEU A 105 11.36 -3.63 -14.34
N ASN A 106 11.62 -3.49 -15.64
CA ASN A 106 12.96 -3.57 -16.22
C ASN A 106 13.42 -2.22 -16.78
N LYS A 107 12.90 -1.10 -16.28
CA LYS A 107 13.32 0.24 -16.72
C LYS A 107 14.74 0.56 -16.25
N GLY A 108 15.42 1.48 -16.93
CA GLY A 108 16.80 1.83 -16.62
C GLY A 108 17.81 0.88 -17.30
N LEU A 109 18.91 0.59 -16.62
CA LEU A 109 20.03 -0.20 -17.16
C LEU A 109 19.82 -1.69 -16.87
N ASN A 110 19.85 -2.55 -17.90
CA ASN A 110 19.78 -4.00 -17.76
C ASN A 110 21.05 -4.63 -18.32
N THR A 111 21.63 -5.61 -17.62
CA THR A 111 22.67 -6.47 -18.19
C THR A 111 22.05 -7.64 -18.95
N VAL A 112 22.49 -7.87 -20.19
CA VAL A 112 22.09 -9.04 -20.98
C VAL A 112 23.30 -9.78 -21.50
N THR A 113 23.40 -11.06 -21.18
CA THR A 113 24.47 -11.94 -21.68
C THR A 113 24.14 -12.38 -23.09
N TYR A 114 24.94 -11.93 -24.07
CA TYR A 114 24.94 -12.46 -25.42
C TYR A 114 25.89 -13.65 -25.50
N SER A 115 25.40 -14.78 -25.98
CA SER A 115 26.18 -16.02 -26.13
C SER A 115 26.29 -16.42 -27.59
N ALA A 116 27.48 -16.88 -27.98
CA ALA A 116 27.80 -17.39 -29.30
C ALA A 116 28.47 -18.77 -29.19
N LYS A 117 27.81 -19.81 -29.72
CA LYS A 117 28.30 -21.19 -29.73
C LYS A 117 28.65 -21.63 -31.17
N ASP A 118 29.84 -22.15 -31.40
CA ASP A 118 30.22 -22.68 -32.72
C ASP A 118 29.53 -24.03 -33.03
N VAL A 119 29.85 -24.63 -34.18
CA VAL A 119 29.35 -25.97 -34.59
C VAL A 119 30.10 -27.14 -33.93
N ASN A 120 31.07 -26.85 -33.06
CA ASN A 120 31.98 -27.82 -32.45
C ASN A 120 31.87 -27.90 -30.92
N GLY A 121 31.13 -26.98 -30.29
CA GLY A 121 30.83 -26.94 -28.86
C GLY A 121 31.38 -25.72 -28.13
N ASN A 122 32.34 -24.98 -28.70
CA ASN A 122 32.98 -23.85 -28.01
C ASN A 122 32.00 -22.68 -27.88
N ILE A 123 31.86 -22.17 -26.65
CA ILE A 123 31.01 -21.03 -26.31
C ILE A 123 31.88 -19.81 -26.01
N ALA A 124 31.46 -18.65 -26.50
CA ALA A 124 31.86 -17.36 -25.98
C ALA A 124 30.63 -16.63 -25.44
N THR A 125 30.81 -15.83 -24.40
CA THR A 125 29.79 -14.94 -23.81
C THR A 125 30.30 -13.50 -23.79
N LYS A 126 29.38 -12.54 -23.79
CA LYS A 126 29.68 -11.14 -23.48
C LYS A 126 28.44 -10.41 -22.97
N SER A 127 28.58 -9.72 -21.85
CA SER A 127 27.58 -8.82 -21.27
C SER A 127 27.35 -7.58 -22.15
N LEU A 128 26.08 -7.19 -22.28
CA LEU A 128 25.61 -6.00 -22.99
C LEU A 128 24.84 -5.11 -22.01
N LYS A 129 25.17 -3.82 -21.93
CA LYS A 129 24.31 -2.85 -21.25
C LYS A 129 23.13 -2.51 -22.19
N ILE A 130 21.91 -2.86 -21.78
CA ILE A 130 20.65 -2.62 -22.50
C ILE A 130 19.84 -1.58 -21.72
N THR A 131 19.64 -0.40 -22.29
CA THR A 131 18.85 0.65 -21.64
C THR A 131 17.38 0.52 -22.04
N VAL A 132 16.49 0.38 -21.06
CA VAL A 132 15.04 0.32 -21.26
C VAL A 132 14.45 1.66 -20.84
N LEU A 133 13.85 2.38 -21.80
CA LEU A 133 13.27 3.70 -21.55
C LEU A 133 11.76 3.68 -21.74
N ASP A 134 11.04 4.30 -20.80
CA ASP A 134 9.69 4.78 -21.07
C ASP A 134 9.74 6.21 -21.61
N THR A 135 8.89 6.50 -22.59
CA THR A 135 8.76 7.81 -23.25
C THR A 135 7.30 8.17 -23.57
N ILE A 136 6.36 7.33 -23.13
CA ILE A 136 4.93 7.58 -23.17
C ILE A 136 4.59 8.48 -21.97
N ARG A 137 3.42 9.12 -21.96
CA ARG A 137 3.05 10.09 -20.91
C ARG A 137 1.68 9.74 -20.32
N PRO A 138 1.48 9.95 -19.00
CA PRO A 138 0.22 9.68 -18.34
C PRO A 138 -1.00 10.26 -19.07
N THR A 139 -1.97 9.41 -19.37
CA THR A 139 -3.24 9.81 -19.95
C THR A 139 -4.19 10.26 -18.84
N LEU A 140 -4.23 11.58 -18.60
CA LEU A 140 -5.11 12.22 -17.62
C LEU A 140 -6.59 12.17 -18.05
N SER A 141 -7.38 11.34 -17.36
CA SER A 141 -8.84 11.25 -17.50
C SER A 141 -9.47 11.89 -16.27
N LEU A 142 -10.04 13.08 -16.41
CA LEU A 142 -10.58 13.86 -15.29
C LEU A 142 -12.09 14.14 -15.42
N LYS A 143 -12.79 14.12 -14.28
CA LYS A 143 -14.18 14.54 -14.09
C LYS A 143 -14.22 15.89 -13.37
N VAL A 144 -15.30 16.65 -13.55
CA VAL A 144 -15.51 17.90 -12.78
C VAL A 144 -15.92 17.60 -11.35
N ALA A 145 -15.35 18.34 -10.40
CA ALA A 145 -15.70 18.22 -8.98
C ALA A 145 -16.63 19.35 -8.53
N THR A 146 -17.44 19.07 -7.51
CA THR A 146 -18.23 20.07 -6.77
C THR A 146 -17.91 19.93 -5.29
N LEU A 147 -17.38 20.98 -4.69
CA LEU A 147 -17.04 21.07 -3.27
C LEU A 147 -18.09 21.89 -2.54
N TYR A 148 -18.34 21.53 -1.28
CA TYR A 148 -19.25 22.26 -0.40
C TYR A 148 -18.44 22.82 0.77
N LEU A 149 -18.48 24.14 0.96
CA LEU A 149 -17.81 24.78 2.09
C LEU A 149 -18.45 24.35 3.42
N ASP A 150 -17.60 24.08 4.40
CA ASP A 150 -18.00 23.63 5.72
C ASP A 150 -18.44 24.80 6.63
N LYS A 151 -18.75 24.47 7.89
CA LYS A 151 -19.19 25.42 8.92
C LYS A 151 -18.13 26.49 9.29
N PHE A 152 -16.89 26.32 8.85
CA PHE A 152 -15.79 27.28 9.02
C PHE A 152 -15.49 28.05 7.72
N GLY A 153 -16.21 27.77 6.62
CA GLY A 153 -16.04 28.42 5.33
C GLY A 153 -14.95 27.81 4.45
N SER A 154 -14.60 26.53 4.68
CA SER A 154 -13.49 25.83 4.01
C SER A 154 -13.93 24.52 3.35
N ALA A 155 -13.27 24.12 2.27
CA ALA A 155 -13.37 22.78 1.67
C ALA A 155 -12.00 22.30 1.16
N LYS A 156 -11.77 20.98 1.20
CA LYS A 156 -10.57 20.34 0.66
C LYS A 156 -10.90 19.57 -0.62
N LEU A 157 -10.04 19.68 -1.62
CA LEU A 157 -10.03 18.88 -2.84
C LEU A 157 -9.03 17.73 -2.71
N ASN A 158 -9.42 16.53 -3.12
CA ASN A 158 -8.58 15.33 -3.12
C ASN A 158 -8.48 14.76 -4.54
N LYS A 159 -7.43 13.99 -4.83
CA LYS A 159 -7.21 13.35 -6.16
C LYS A 159 -8.47 12.61 -6.66
N MET A 160 -9.10 11.82 -5.80
CA MET A 160 -10.30 11.04 -6.13
C MET A 160 -11.54 11.86 -6.50
N ASP A 161 -11.61 13.15 -6.15
CA ASP A 161 -12.76 14.00 -6.48
C ASP A 161 -12.77 14.40 -7.97
N ILE A 162 -11.60 14.41 -8.60
CA ILE A 162 -11.37 14.83 -10.00
C ILE A 162 -10.81 13.72 -10.90
N ASP A 163 -10.16 12.69 -10.37
CA ASP A 163 -9.64 11.59 -11.18
C ASP A 163 -10.77 10.67 -11.65
N ASN A 164 -10.72 10.27 -12.92
CA ASN A 164 -11.74 9.50 -13.63
C ASN A 164 -11.08 8.33 -14.39
N GLY A 165 -10.13 7.66 -13.73
CA GLY A 165 -9.34 6.58 -14.33
C GLY A 165 -8.25 7.13 -15.24
N SER A 166 -7.45 8.07 -14.74
CA SER A 166 -6.17 8.41 -15.37
C SER A 166 -5.25 7.19 -15.32
N TYR A 167 -4.53 6.92 -16.41
CA TYR A 167 -3.70 5.73 -16.55
C TYR A 167 -2.42 6.02 -17.32
N ASP A 168 -1.45 5.12 -17.20
CA ASP A 168 -0.22 5.08 -17.99
C ASP A 168 0.14 3.60 -18.25
N ASN A 169 1.05 3.31 -19.19
CA ASN A 169 1.54 1.95 -19.44
C ASN A 169 2.48 1.45 -18.34
N CYS A 170 3.19 2.32 -17.62
CA CYS A 170 4.04 1.96 -16.49
C CYS A 170 3.61 2.61 -15.17
N ASN A 171 2.28 2.75 -15.00
CA ASN A 171 1.59 3.39 -13.87
C ASN A 171 1.85 4.90 -13.73
N ILE A 172 0.97 5.57 -12.98
CA ILE A 172 1.14 6.97 -12.57
C ILE A 172 1.69 6.95 -11.15
N ASP A 173 2.93 7.44 -10.99
CA ASP A 173 3.57 7.70 -9.70
C ASP A 173 2.74 8.72 -8.90
N SER A 174 2.82 9.99 -9.29
CA SER A 174 2.30 11.10 -8.51
C SER A 174 1.39 12.01 -9.34
N MET A 175 0.46 12.66 -8.65
CA MET A 175 -0.46 13.62 -9.26
C MET A 175 -0.56 14.87 -8.37
N LYS A 176 0.14 15.94 -8.77
CA LYS A 176 0.24 17.21 -8.05
C LYS A 176 -0.86 18.18 -8.54
N LEU A 177 -1.57 18.81 -7.60
CA LEU A 177 -2.67 19.74 -7.85
C LEU A 177 -2.23 21.17 -7.49
N SER A 178 -2.61 22.18 -8.29
CA SER A 178 -2.27 23.59 -7.98
C SER A 178 -2.97 24.12 -6.73
N ASP A 179 -4.17 23.62 -6.43
CA ASP A 179 -5.03 24.11 -5.35
C ASP A 179 -5.72 22.92 -4.69
N THR A 180 -5.50 22.74 -3.38
CA THR A 180 -6.12 21.67 -2.58
C THR A 180 -7.08 22.19 -1.51
N LEU A 181 -7.03 23.49 -1.20
CA LEU A 181 -7.85 24.15 -0.18
C LEU A 181 -8.63 25.32 -0.79
N PHE A 182 -9.92 25.36 -0.51
CA PHE A 182 -10.86 26.36 -1.01
C PHE A 182 -11.60 27.02 0.14
N ASN A 183 -11.75 28.33 0.08
CA ASN A 183 -12.47 29.13 1.08
C ASN A 183 -13.55 30.03 0.47
N CYS A 184 -14.27 30.78 1.31
CA CYS A 184 -15.34 31.68 0.90
C CYS A 184 -15.00 32.73 -0.17
N ASN A 185 -13.72 33.07 -0.40
CA ASN A 185 -13.31 33.96 -1.49
C ASN A 185 -13.26 33.26 -2.86
N GLN A 186 -13.26 31.92 -2.88
CA GLN A 186 -13.19 31.07 -4.07
C GLN A 186 -14.55 30.43 -4.44
N ILE A 187 -15.67 30.95 -3.94
CA ILE A 187 -17.02 30.46 -4.31
C ILE A 187 -17.27 30.69 -5.81
N GLY A 188 -17.72 29.64 -6.51
CA GLY A 188 -17.91 29.64 -7.95
C GLY A 188 -17.09 28.56 -8.65
N VAL A 189 -16.74 28.78 -9.92
CA VAL A 189 -15.98 27.80 -10.72
C VAL A 189 -14.50 28.19 -10.73
N ASN A 190 -13.69 27.42 -10.01
CA ASN A 190 -12.24 27.50 -10.03
C ASN A 190 -11.67 26.58 -11.11
N VAL A 191 -10.41 26.82 -11.50
CA VAL A 191 -9.67 25.99 -12.46
C VAL A 191 -8.42 25.49 -11.76
N VAL A 192 -8.35 24.20 -11.50
CA VAL A 192 -7.21 23.54 -10.86
C VAL A 192 -6.33 22.93 -11.95
N THR A 193 -5.03 23.19 -11.89
CA THR A 193 -4.04 22.54 -12.76
C THR A 193 -3.65 21.21 -12.14
N VAL A 194 -3.61 20.17 -12.97
CA VAL A 194 -3.26 18.80 -12.59
C VAL A 194 -2.01 18.41 -13.38
N LYS A 195 -0.92 18.13 -12.68
CA LYS A 195 0.28 17.51 -13.24
C LYS A 195 0.32 16.05 -12.79
N ALA A 196 0.48 15.11 -13.71
CA ALA A 196 0.80 13.72 -13.40
C ALA A 196 2.17 13.36 -13.97
N TYR A 197 2.86 12.50 -13.22
CA TYR A 197 4.18 11.97 -13.48
C TYR A 197 4.06 10.44 -13.49
N ASP A 198 4.72 9.76 -14.43
CA ASP A 198 5.02 8.33 -14.31
C ASP A 198 6.32 8.14 -13.48
N PRO A 199 6.70 6.91 -13.10
CA PRO A 199 7.99 6.63 -12.48
C PRO A 199 9.17 6.69 -13.47
N SER A 200 9.07 7.51 -14.52
CA SER A 200 10.13 7.85 -15.49
C SER A 200 10.12 9.35 -15.85
N MET A 201 9.49 10.17 -15.00
CA MET A 201 9.36 11.62 -15.09
C MET A 201 8.71 12.16 -16.39
N ASN A 202 7.98 11.34 -17.14
CA ASN A 202 7.15 11.78 -18.24
C ASN A 202 5.94 12.57 -17.72
N ILE A 203 5.94 13.89 -17.96
CA ILE A 203 4.92 14.79 -17.41
C ILE A 203 3.74 14.98 -18.38
N SER A 204 2.53 14.73 -17.86
CA SER A 204 1.28 15.21 -18.45
C SER A 204 0.66 16.31 -17.59
N THR A 205 0.21 17.40 -18.22
CA THR A 205 -0.43 18.53 -17.53
C THR A 205 -1.78 18.86 -18.18
N THR A 206 -2.83 19.02 -17.38
CA THR A 206 -4.14 19.48 -17.85
C THR A 206 -4.83 20.34 -16.77
N THR A 207 -6.06 20.80 -17.04
CA THR A 207 -6.85 21.58 -16.08
C THR A 207 -8.25 21.00 -15.89
N VAL A 208 -8.74 21.05 -14.65
CA VAL A 208 -10.08 20.60 -14.26
C VAL A 208 -10.87 21.75 -13.63
N LYS A 209 -12.19 21.73 -13.82
CA LYS A 209 -13.09 22.72 -13.20
C LYS A 209 -13.63 22.18 -11.88
N VAL A 210 -13.45 22.97 -10.83
CA VAL A 210 -13.88 22.66 -9.46
C VAL A 210 -14.88 23.72 -9.03
N THR A 211 -16.13 23.31 -8.83
CA THR A 211 -17.21 24.23 -8.44
C THR A 211 -17.32 24.24 -6.93
N VAL A 212 -16.91 25.33 -6.29
CA VAL A 212 -17.05 25.55 -4.85
C VAL A 212 -18.39 26.21 -4.58
N LEU A 213 -19.22 25.56 -3.78
CA LEU A 213 -20.54 26.03 -3.37
C LEU A 213 -20.56 26.24 -1.86
N ASP A 214 -21.21 27.31 -1.42
CA ASP A 214 -21.65 27.46 -0.04
C ASP A 214 -23.17 27.24 0.02
N THR A 215 -23.57 26.18 0.71
CA THR A 215 -24.97 25.77 0.89
C THR A 215 -25.42 25.86 2.34
N ILE A 216 -24.58 26.42 3.21
CA ILE A 216 -24.92 26.65 4.61
C ILE A 216 -25.82 27.88 4.68
N LYS A 217 -26.78 27.86 5.62
CA LYS A 217 -27.69 28.98 5.85
C LYS A 217 -27.17 29.83 7.01
N PRO A 218 -27.42 31.15 7.00
CA PRO A 218 -27.03 32.00 8.12
C PRO A 218 -27.73 31.56 9.40
N VAL A 219 -27.02 31.63 10.52
CA VAL A 219 -27.61 31.39 11.83
C VAL A 219 -28.23 32.70 12.30
N LEU A 220 -29.56 32.80 12.16
CA LEU A 220 -30.38 33.88 12.71
C LEU A 220 -30.97 33.43 14.06
N GLN A 221 -30.88 34.30 15.08
CA GLN A 221 -31.69 34.22 16.29
C GLN A 221 -32.31 35.58 16.58
N VAL A 222 -33.63 35.62 16.70
CA VAL A 222 -34.39 36.83 17.03
C VAL A 222 -34.67 36.96 18.53
N LYS A 223 -34.89 38.19 19.02
CA LYS A 223 -35.29 38.50 20.40
C LYS A 223 -36.42 39.53 20.43
N ASN A 224 -37.41 39.29 21.27
CA ASN A 224 -38.52 40.23 21.50
C ASN A 224 -38.00 41.59 22.00
N HIS A 225 -38.67 42.67 21.59
CA HIS A 225 -38.20 44.03 21.84
C HIS A 225 -39.35 44.97 22.22
N THR A 226 -39.20 45.75 23.28
CA THR A 226 -40.24 46.69 23.74
C THR A 226 -39.89 48.10 23.32
N ILE A 227 -40.82 48.79 22.66
CA ILE A 227 -40.67 50.19 22.25
C ILE A 227 -41.80 51.06 22.79
N TYR A 228 -41.44 52.29 23.15
CA TYR A 228 -42.35 53.28 23.71
C TYR A 228 -42.58 54.39 22.68
N LEU A 229 -43.85 54.70 22.42
CA LEU A 229 -44.21 55.81 21.54
C LEU A 229 -43.84 57.15 22.18
N ASP A 230 -43.30 58.06 21.37
CA ASP A 230 -42.88 59.38 21.80
C ASP A 230 -44.08 60.32 22.08
N THR A 231 -43.79 61.57 22.45
CA THR A 231 -44.81 62.59 22.73
C THR A 231 -45.60 63.06 21.50
N THR A 232 -45.24 62.59 20.30
CA THR A 232 -46.01 62.78 19.05
C THR A 232 -46.83 61.55 18.66
N GLY A 233 -46.65 60.43 19.37
CA GLY A 233 -47.34 59.15 19.12
C GLY A 233 -46.63 58.23 18.14
N ASN A 234 -45.30 58.41 17.94
CA ASN A 234 -44.50 57.64 16.98
C ASN A 234 -43.28 56.99 17.65
N ALA A 235 -42.75 55.91 17.07
CA ALA A 235 -41.46 55.33 17.42
C ALA A 235 -40.77 54.72 16.18
N LYS A 236 -39.44 54.62 16.23
CA LYS A 236 -38.61 53.93 15.24
C LYS A 236 -37.67 52.95 15.95
N MET A 237 -37.42 51.80 15.35
CA MET A 237 -36.38 50.85 15.79
C MET A 237 -35.32 50.63 14.71
N SER A 238 -34.15 50.13 15.09
CA SER A 238 -33.13 49.66 14.15
C SER A 238 -33.36 48.19 13.79
N LYS A 239 -32.89 47.74 12.61
CA LYS A 239 -32.98 46.33 12.19
C LYS A 239 -32.38 45.37 13.23
N TYR A 240 -31.26 45.75 13.85
CA TYR A 240 -30.55 44.95 14.85
C TYR A 240 -31.23 44.88 16.25
N ALA A 241 -32.24 45.72 16.52
CA ALA A 241 -32.88 45.76 17.85
C ALA A 241 -33.55 44.43 18.26
N VAL A 242 -34.02 43.66 17.26
CA VAL A 242 -34.66 42.35 17.40
C VAL A 242 -33.72 41.16 17.12
N ILE A 243 -32.40 41.39 17.02
CA ILE A 243 -31.43 40.32 16.73
C ILE A 243 -30.68 39.94 18.01
N ALA A 244 -30.72 38.66 18.39
CA ALA A 244 -29.88 38.09 19.44
C ALA A 244 -28.50 37.69 18.89
N LEU A 245 -28.51 36.96 17.77
CA LEU A 245 -27.34 36.45 17.08
C LEU A 245 -27.62 36.46 15.57
N LEU A 246 -26.60 36.83 14.78
CA LEU A 246 -26.62 36.72 13.33
C LEU A 246 -25.18 36.54 12.84
N PHE A 247 -24.87 35.34 12.34
CA PHE A 247 -23.58 35.03 11.72
C PHE A 247 -23.75 34.00 10.61
N ASP A 248 -22.71 33.83 9.82
CA ASP A 248 -22.65 32.92 8.67
C ASP A 248 -21.18 32.58 8.39
N ASN A 249 -20.90 31.44 7.75
CA ASN A 249 -19.55 30.97 7.41
C ASN A 249 -18.88 31.82 6.32
N CYS A 250 -19.63 32.32 5.32
CA CYS A 250 -19.10 33.16 4.24
C CYS A 250 -19.60 34.62 4.27
N GLY A 251 -20.58 34.89 5.12
CA GLY A 251 -20.95 36.21 5.62
C GLY A 251 -22.25 36.75 5.05
N ILE A 252 -22.93 37.55 5.86
CA ILE A 252 -24.24 38.14 5.56
C ILE A 252 -24.15 39.16 4.42
N ASP A 253 -25.03 39.04 3.43
CA ASP A 253 -25.34 40.04 2.41
C ASP A 253 -26.46 40.97 2.89
N THR A 254 -27.60 40.38 3.28
CA THR A 254 -28.80 41.14 3.64
C THR A 254 -29.42 40.66 4.95
N LEU A 255 -29.85 41.62 5.77
CA LEU A 255 -30.74 41.44 6.91
C LEU A 255 -31.96 42.34 6.68
N ASP A 256 -33.17 41.79 6.70
CA ASP A 256 -34.41 42.52 6.52
C ASP A 256 -35.40 42.28 7.66
N VAL A 257 -36.22 43.30 7.90
CA VAL A 257 -37.17 43.39 9.02
C VAL A 257 -38.43 44.06 8.50
N SER A 258 -39.58 43.40 8.61
CA SER A 258 -40.83 43.80 7.93
C SER A 258 -41.44 45.12 8.40
N LYS A 259 -41.01 45.63 9.56
CA LYS A 259 -41.51 46.88 10.15
C LYS A 259 -40.47 47.52 11.06
N LEU A 260 -40.16 48.80 10.81
CA LEU A 260 -39.24 49.60 11.61
C LEU A 260 -39.87 50.90 12.17
N ASP A 261 -41.05 51.26 11.67
CA ASP A 261 -41.83 52.45 12.00
C ASP A 261 -43.13 52.05 12.72
N TYR A 262 -43.44 52.74 13.81
CA TYR A 262 -44.56 52.43 14.71
C TYR A 262 -45.27 53.69 15.16
N THR A 263 -46.57 53.57 15.37
CA THR A 263 -47.51 54.65 15.69
C THR A 263 -48.49 54.20 16.78
N ILE A 264 -49.35 55.11 17.26
CA ILE A 264 -50.40 54.76 18.23
C ILE A 264 -51.43 53.74 17.71
N ALA A 265 -51.58 53.58 16.38
CA ALA A 265 -52.41 52.53 15.79
C ALA A 265 -51.79 51.12 15.96
N ASP A 266 -50.50 51.07 16.24
CA ASP A 266 -49.72 49.84 16.40
C ASP A 266 -49.61 49.41 17.87
N THR A 267 -50.47 49.90 18.75
CA THR A 267 -50.47 49.57 20.18
C THR A 267 -50.68 48.07 20.43
N GLY A 268 -49.86 47.48 21.31
CA GLY A 268 -49.88 46.07 21.66
C GLY A 268 -48.70 45.28 21.09
N VAL A 269 -48.83 43.95 21.06
CA VAL A 269 -47.81 43.07 20.49
C VAL A 269 -47.88 43.09 18.96
N ASN A 270 -46.83 43.60 18.33
CA ASN A 270 -46.67 43.54 16.87
C ASN A 270 -45.87 42.30 16.51
N LYS A 271 -46.38 41.50 15.57
CA LYS A 271 -45.58 40.45 14.93
C LYS A 271 -44.77 41.07 13.82
N VAL A 272 -43.46 41.12 14.03
CA VAL A 272 -42.47 41.60 13.07
C VAL A 272 -41.77 40.38 12.49
N ILE A 273 -41.47 40.43 11.21
CA ILE A 273 -40.89 39.30 10.49
C ILE A 273 -39.46 39.67 10.10
N VAL A 274 -38.51 38.79 10.39
CA VAL A 274 -37.07 38.96 10.15
C VAL A 274 -36.60 37.84 9.22
N TRP A 275 -35.76 38.18 8.24
CA TRP A 275 -35.05 37.19 7.44
C TRP A 275 -33.66 37.71 7.09
N ALA A 276 -32.74 36.79 6.83
CA ALA A 276 -31.38 37.12 6.41
C ALA A 276 -30.93 36.24 5.25
N ARG A 277 -29.90 36.73 4.53
CA ARG A 277 -29.24 36.06 3.43
C ARG A 277 -27.72 36.25 3.54
N ASP A 278 -26.96 35.20 3.28
CA ASP A 278 -25.53 35.27 2.98
C ASP A 278 -25.24 35.79 1.56
N LYS A 279 -23.96 35.99 1.26
CA LYS A 279 -23.48 36.38 -0.09
C LYS A 279 -23.71 35.29 -1.15
N SER A 280 -23.82 34.03 -0.74
CA SER A 280 -23.92 32.84 -1.59
C SER A 280 -25.35 32.64 -2.12
N GLY A 281 -26.34 33.21 -1.43
CA GLY A 281 -27.76 33.23 -1.79
C GLY A 281 -28.68 32.46 -0.84
N ASN A 282 -28.16 31.79 0.19
CA ASN A 282 -28.99 30.96 1.08
C ASN A 282 -29.83 31.85 2.02
N LEU A 283 -31.00 31.36 2.42
CA LEU A 283 -32.01 32.15 3.12
C LEU A 283 -32.41 31.50 4.45
N ILE A 284 -32.43 32.31 5.51
CA ILE A 284 -32.93 31.97 6.84
C ILE A 284 -34.07 32.92 7.26
N GLY A 285 -34.98 32.43 8.11
CA GLY A 285 -36.30 33.00 8.31
C GLY A 285 -37.28 32.61 7.19
N PRO A 286 -38.47 33.23 7.10
CA PRO A 286 -38.96 34.32 7.93
C PRO A 286 -39.24 33.93 9.39
N ASP A 287 -38.42 34.43 10.32
CA ASP A 287 -38.62 34.31 11.75
C ASP A 287 -39.60 35.40 12.23
N THR A 288 -40.50 35.05 13.14
CA THR A 288 -41.44 36.01 13.73
C THR A 288 -41.00 36.40 15.14
N VAL A 289 -40.86 37.70 15.37
CA VAL A 289 -40.44 38.30 16.64
C VAL A 289 -41.51 39.26 17.14
N GLU A 290 -41.70 39.31 18.46
CA GLU A 290 -42.72 40.16 19.07
C GLU A 290 -42.13 41.51 19.49
N VAL A 291 -42.63 42.57 18.86
CA VAL A 291 -42.30 43.95 19.19
C VAL A 291 -43.47 44.55 19.97
N THR A 292 -43.31 44.67 21.28
CA THR A 292 -44.38 45.17 22.16
C THR A 292 -44.34 46.71 22.16
N VAL A 293 -45.35 47.30 21.53
CA VAL A 293 -45.55 48.75 21.44
C VAL A 293 -46.51 49.18 22.54
N ILE A 294 -45.96 49.69 23.63
CA ILE A 294 -46.78 50.09 24.79
C ILE A 294 -47.24 51.54 24.60
N ALA A 295 -48.48 51.72 24.12
CA ALA A 295 -49.25 52.90 24.50
C ALA A 295 -49.86 52.69 25.89
N ARG A 296 -50.23 53.79 26.55
CA ARG A 296 -50.58 53.77 27.98
C ARG A 296 -51.94 53.13 28.25
N ASP A 297 -51.89 51.90 28.74
CA ASP A 297 -52.69 51.46 29.89
C ASP A 297 -52.75 52.61 30.93
N PHE A 298 -53.95 52.92 31.42
CA PHE A 298 -54.24 54.16 32.15
C PHE A 298 -54.70 53.93 33.60
N ASP A 299 -55.13 52.71 33.95
CA ASP A 299 -55.51 52.29 35.30
C ASP A 299 -54.70 51.10 35.84
N GLY A 300 -54.04 50.31 34.97
CA GLY A 300 -52.88 49.49 35.35
C GLY A 300 -53.19 48.07 35.81
N ASP A 301 -54.26 47.42 35.31
CA ASP A 301 -54.58 46.03 35.65
C ASP A 301 -53.98 44.97 34.71
N GLY A 302 -53.55 45.38 33.51
CA GLY A 302 -52.85 44.56 32.54
C GLY A 302 -53.72 43.73 31.57
N ILE A 303 -55.05 43.90 31.53
CA ILE A 303 -55.93 43.20 30.59
C ILE A 303 -56.47 44.16 29.50
N PRO A 304 -56.16 43.95 28.20
CA PRO A 304 -56.77 44.71 27.12
C PRO A 304 -58.27 44.41 26.96
N ASP A 305 -59.13 45.40 27.23
CA ASP A 305 -60.61 45.46 27.35
C ASP A 305 -61.54 44.57 26.48
N TYR A 306 -61.06 43.80 25.48
CA TYR A 306 -61.91 43.18 24.45
C TYR A 306 -61.93 41.64 24.39
N ILE A 307 -61.27 40.94 25.33
CA ILE A 307 -61.17 39.46 25.33
C ILE A 307 -61.74 38.85 26.62
N GLU A 308 -63.01 38.43 26.61
CA GLU A 308 -63.62 37.58 27.66
C GLU A 308 -64.87 36.83 27.14
N GLY A 309 -65.04 35.53 27.44
CA GLY A 309 -66.25 34.76 27.09
C GLY A 309 -66.07 33.22 26.94
N SER A 310 -67.19 32.48 26.92
CA SER A 310 -67.26 31.01 26.75
C SER A 310 -68.68 30.55 26.30
N LYS A 311 -68.89 29.25 26.02
CA LYS A 311 -70.26 28.67 25.84
C LYS A 311 -70.33 27.15 26.09
N ASP A 312 -71.43 26.74 26.71
CA ASP A 312 -71.89 25.40 27.15
C ASP A 312 -73.31 25.15 26.54
N THR A 313 -73.72 23.88 26.31
CA THR A 313 -74.96 23.50 25.60
C THR A 313 -76.10 22.94 26.44
N ASP A 314 -75.86 22.13 27.48
CA ASP A 314 -76.93 21.63 28.38
C ASP A 314 -77.17 22.59 29.57
N GLY A 315 -76.12 23.32 29.96
CA GLY A 315 -76.14 24.42 30.93
C GLY A 315 -75.71 24.06 32.35
N ASP A 316 -75.08 22.90 32.58
CA ASP A 316 -74.66 22.46 33.93
C ASP A 316 -73.38 23.15 34.44
N GLY A 317 -72.54 23.69 33.54
CA GLY A 317 -71.24 24.30 33.82
C GLY A 317 -70.02 23.53 33.29
N VAL A 318 -70.21 22.34 32.73
CA VAL A 318 -69.20 21.57 31.99
C VAL A 318 -69.41 21.76 30.49
N PHE A 319 -68.33 22.03 29.75
CA PHE A 319 -68.42 22.17 28.29
C PHE A 319 -68.56 20.80 27.62
N ASP A 320 -69.43 20.72 26.61
CA ASP A 320 -69.98 19.52 25.94
C ASP A 320 -68.97 18.42 25.53
N PHE A 321 -67.68 18.74 25.46
CA PHE A 321 -66.62 17.80 25.05
C PHE A 321 -66.22 16.78 26.14
N ALA A 322 -66.92 16.74 27.28
CA ALA A 322 -66.54 15.95 28.46
C ALA A 322 -67.65 15.03 29.02
N ASP A 323 -68.79 14.86 28.31
CA ASP A 323 -69.88 13.96 28.74
C ASP A 323 -69.89 12.62 27.96
N MET A 324 -70.25 11.53 28.65
CA MET A 324 -70.23 10.14 28.19
C MET A 324 -71.61 9.46 28.16
N ASP A 325 -72.67 10.13 28.61
CA ASP A 325 -74.08 9.76 28.36
C ASP A 325 -74.76 11.03 27.84
N SER A 326 -74.46 11.38 26.58
CA SER A 326 -74.50 12.77 26.09
C SER A 326 -75.89 13.38 25.87
N ASP A 327 -76.97 12.63 26.12
CA ASP A 327 -78.31 13.18 26.38
C ASP A 327 -78.99 12.65 27.67
N ASN A 328 -78.23 11.92 28.49
CA ASN A 328 -78.55 11.46 29.85
C ASN A 328 -79.84 10.60 29.92
N ASP A 329 -79.99 9.73 28.93
CA ASP A 329 -81.12 8.81 28.72
C ASP A 329 -81.02 7.56 29.64
N GLY A 330 -79.79 7.14 29.97
CA GLY A 330 -79.51 6.10 30.96
C GLY A 330 -79.29 4.69 30.40
N LEU A 331 -79.15 4.51 29.09
CA LEU A 331 -78.71 3.26 28.45
C LEU A 331 -77.42 3.46 27.64
N LEU A 332 -76.30 2.92 28.14
CA LEU A 332 -75.02 2.93 27.43
C LEU A 332 -75.09 2.05 26.16
N ASP A 333 -74.73 2.64 25.01
CA ASP A 333 -74.92 2.21 23.60
C ASP A 333 -74.70 0.72 23.22
N PHE A 334 -74.09 -0.12 24.05
CA PHE A 334 -73.55 -1.42 23.64
C PHE A 334 -74.46 -2.65 23.90
N THR A 335 -75.65 -2.49 24.50
CA THR A 335 -76.35 -3.60 25.19
C THR A 335 -77.69 -4.05 24.53
N GLU A 336 -77.70 -4.66 23.32
CA GLU A 336 -78.98 -4.81 22.56
C GLU A 336 -79.33 -6.06 21.67
N ASN A 337 -78.78 -7.30 21.75
CA ASN A 337 -79.27 -8.44 20.87
C ASN A 337 -78.93 -9.94 21.21
N GLU A 338 -79.84 -10.95 20.94
CA GLU A 338 -79.60 -12.44 20.74
C GLU A 338 -80.88 -13.38 20.53
N ILE A 339 -80.74 -14.72 20.18
CA ILE A 339 -81.66 -15.95 20.36
C ILE A 339 -82.45 -16.68 19.16
N ALA A 340 -82.46 -18.07 19.03
CA ALA A 340 -83.65 -19.05 18.85
C ALA A 340 -83.53 -20.50 18.14
N ILE A 341 -84.24 -21.59 18.66
CA ILE A 341 -84.89 -22.84 18.01
C ILE A 341 -84.06 -24.16 17.61
N LEU A 342 -84.47 -25.49 17.47
CA LEU A 342 -85.54 -26.51 17.92
C LEU A 342 -85.23 -28.03 17.47
N ALA A 343 -86.05 -29.13 17.72
CA ALA A 343 -85.76 -30.63 17.53
C ALA A 343 -86.94 -31.65 17.10
N LYS A 344 -86.78 -33.03 17.11
CA LYS A 344 -87.66 -34.16 16.52
C LYS A 344 -87.94 -35.50 17.36
N ASP A 345 -88.13 -36.72 16.75
CA ASP A 345 -88.76 -38.01 17.27
C ASP A 345 -88.55 -39.33 16.39
N TYR A 346 -88.88 -40.61 16.77
CA TYR A 346 -89.17 -41.82 15.85
C TYR A 346 -89.72 -43.24 16.35
N ASP A 347 -88.95 -44.26 16.86
CA ASP A 347 -89.05 -45.78 16.70
C ASP A 347 -90.40 -46.51 16.97
N GLY A 348 -90.97 -46.42 18.18
CA GLY A 348 -92.01 -47.35 18.63
C GLY A 348 -92.11 -47.57 20.15
N ASP A 349 -91.01 -47.58 20.89
CA ASP A 349 -90.96 -47.76 22.35
C ASP A 349 -91.69 -46.61 23.09
N GLY A 350 -91.41 -45.37 22.70
CA GLY A 350 -91.98 -44.15 23.30
C GLY A 350 -90.98 -43.00 23.51
N ALA A 351 -89.68 -43.24 23.40
CA ALA A 351 -88.63 -42.24 23.41
C ALA A 351 -88.56 -41.52 22.04
N PRO A 352 -88.52 -40.17 21.99
CA PRO A 352 -88.34 -39.49 20.72
C PRO A 352 -86.87 -39.63 20.29
N ASN A 353 -86.60 -40.45 19.26
CA ASN A 353 -85.29 -40.96 18.77
C ASN A 353 -84.00 -40.30 19.21
N TYR A 354 -83.95 -38.97 19.29
CA TYR A 354 -82.91 -38.25 20.01
C TYR A 354 -82.80 -38.60 21.53
N LYS A 355 -83.10 -39.85 21.94
CA LYS A 355 -83.01 -40.49 23.27
C LYS A 355 -82.83 -42.03 23.31
N ASP A 356 -82.53 -42.72 22.20
CA ASP A 356 -82.48 -44.21 22.16
C ASP A 356 -81.08 -44.78 21.81
N LEU A 357 -80.83 -46.08 22.02
CA LEU A 357 -79.48 -46.69 22.10
C LEU A 357 -79.26 -48.12 21.53
N ASP A 358 -80.30 -48.89 21.22
CA ASP A 358 -80.22 -50.27 20.69
C ASP A 358 -81.42 -50.45 19.75
N SER A 359 -81.14 -50.46 18.44
CA SER A 359 -82.12 -50.23 17.38
C SER A 359 -82.69 -51.51 16.75
N ASP A 360 -82.17 -52.68 17.13
CA ASP A 360 -82.38 -53.96 16.43
C ASP A 360 -82.60 -55.15 17.40
N ASN A 361 -81.77 -55.25 18.45
CA ASN A 361 -81.84 -56.20 19.57
C ASN A 361 -81.32 -57.65 19.36
N ASP A 362 -80.23 -57.88 18.61
CA ASP A 362 -79.64 -59.23 18.44
C ASP A 362 -78.96 -59.80 19.72
N GLY A 363 -78.07 -59.03 20.37
CA GLY A 363 -77.19 -59.47 21.45
C GLY A 363 -75.82 -58.78 21.53
N ILE A 364 -75.37 -58.18 20.42
CA ILE A 364 -74.39 -57.08 20.34
C ILE A 364 -75.18 -55.76 20.61
N ALA A 365 -74.76 -54.58 20.16
CA ALA A 365 -75.43 -53.29 20.44
C ALA A 365 -74.91 -52.15 19.54
N ASP A 366 -75.83 -51.39 18.91
CA ASP A 366 -75.66 -50.25 17.97
C ASP A 366 -74.28 -49.59 17.91
N ILE A 367 -73.67 -49.28 19.05
CA ILE A 367 -72.38 -48.59 19.13
C ILE A 367 -71.22 -49.44 18.60
N TYR A 368 -71.22 -50.76 18.81
CA TYR A 368 -70.14 -51.65 18.34
C TYR A 368 -70.26 -51.95 16.85
N GLU A 369 -71.46 -52.24 16.35
CA GLU A 369 -71.71 -52.53 14.92
C GLU A 369 -71.70 -51.28 14.00
N VAL A 370 -71.28 -50.11 14.51
CA VAL A 370 -70.93 -48.92 13.70
C VAL A 370 -69.51 -48.40 13.99
N ASP A 371 -68.62 -49.25 14.52
CA ASP A 371 -67.25 -48.91 14.96
C ASP A 371 -67.18 -47.72 15.94
N GLY A 372 -68.22 -47.56 16.75
CA GLY A 372 -68.30 -46.58 17.82
C GLY A 372 -67.55 -47.01 19.06
N SER A 373 -66.93 -46.04 19.74
CA SER A 373 -66.23 -46.29 21.01
C SER A 373 -67.13 -45.95 22.20
N ASP A 374 -67.43 -46.96 23.01
CA ASP A 374 -68.00 -46.87 24.36
C ASP A 374 -66.94 -47.34 25.39
N PRO A 375 -66.14 -46.41 25.98
CA PRO A 375 -65.08 -46.78 26.92
C PRO A 375 -65.56 -47.10 28.35
N ASP A 376 -66.86 -46.91 28.66
CA ASP A 376 -67.45 -47.22 29.96
C ASP A 376 -68.55 -48.30 29.93
N ASN A 377 -68.81 -48.88 28.75
CA ASN A 377 -69.67 -50.05 28.51
C ASN A 377 -71.12 -49.88 29.03
N ASP A 378 -71.70 -48.70 28.87
CA ASP A 378 -73.10 -48.40 29.23
C ASP A 378 -74.08 -48.30 28.05
N GLY A 379 -73.58 -48.51 26.81
CA GLY A 379 -74.32 -48.45 25.56
C GLY A 379 -74.34 -47.04 24.93
N ILE A 380 -73.60 -46.07 25.48
CA ILE A 380 -73.57 -44.68 25.01
C ILE A 380 -72.18 -44.36 24.45
N ALA A 381 -72.12 -43.51 23.42
CA ALA A 381 -70.88 -42.98 22.88
C ALA A 381 -70.13 -42.07 23.88
N GLY A 382 -69.44 -42.69 24.83
CA GLY A 382 -68.63 -42.08 25.88
C GLY A 382 -69.39 -41.51 27.09
N THR A 383 -68.67 -41.44 28.21
CA THR A 383 -68.95 -40.96 29.61
C THR A 383 -69.94 -39.79 29.90
N GLY A 384 -70.85 -39.40 29.01
CA GLY A 384 -71.59 -38.13 29.06
C GLY A 384 -73.10 -38.21 28.82
N THR A 385 -73.83 -37.19 29.31
CA THR A 385 -75.30 -37.14 29.19
C THR A 385 -75.71 -36.98 27.70
N PRO A 386 -76.54 -37.87 27.13
CA PRO A 386 -76.58 -38.07 25.68
C PRO A 386 -77.14 -36.89 24.87
N VAL A 387 -76.43 -36.60 23.76
CA VAL A 387 -76.89 -35.77 22.64
C VAL A 387 -76.75 -36.60 21.36
N VAL A 388 -77.89 -36.86 20.75
CA VAL A 388 -78.15 -37.72 19.59
C VAL A 388 -78.98 -36.89 18.58
N ASN A 389 -78.92 -37.19 17.29
CA ASN A 389 -79.58 -36.36 16.27
C ASN A 389 -81.12 -36.56 16.21
N ALA A 390 -81.77 -35.82 15.31
CA ALA A 390 -83.20 -35.92 15.01
C ALA A 390 -83.67 -37.30 14.48
N GLN A 391 -82.76 -38.24 14.23
CA GLN A 391 -83.00 -39.62 13.83
C GLN A 391 -82.44 -40.64 14.83
N GLY A 392 -81.71 -40.21 15.87
CA GLY A 392 -81.39 -40.98 17.06
C GLY A 392 -79.97 -41.52 17.20
N VAL A 393 -79.22 -41.63 16.10
CA VAL A 393 -77.80 -42.03 16.17
C VAL A 393 -76.97 -41.03 17.00
N PRO A 394 -75.99 -41.48 17.82
CA PRO A 394 -75.11 -40.62 18.62
C PRO A 394 -74.39 -39.52 17.82
N THR A 395 -74.73 -38.25 18.08
CA THR A 395 -74.12 -37.10 17.37
C THR A 395 -72.72 -36.72 17.84
N VAL A 396 -72.26 -37.34 18.93
CA VAL A 396 -70.91 -37.13 19.48
C VAL A 396 -70.06 -38.39 19.47
N ALA A 397 -70.55 -39.49 18.87
CA ALA A 397 -69.65 -40.40 18.18
C ALA A 397 -68.81 -39.57 17.20
N ASN A 398 -67.49 -39.57 17.35
CA ASN A 398 -66.55 -38.66 16.68
C ASN A 398 -66.94 -37.16 16.70
N GLY A 399 -67.25 -36.65 17.90
CA GLY A 399 -66.93 -35.25 18.25
C GLY A 399 -67.74 -34.14 17.57
N GLY A 400 -68.89 -34.46 16.97
CA GLY A 400 -69.83 -33.47 16.42
C GLY A 400 -69.97 -33.44 14.89
N SER A 401 -69.40 -34.41 14.18
CA SER A 401 -69.54 -34.57 12.72
C SER A 401 -70.47 -35.73 12.40
N GLY A 402 -71.75 -35.46 12.09
CA GLY A 402 -72.76 -36.51 12.04
C GLY A 402 -72.86 -37.34 10.75
N TYR A 403 -73.24 -38.62 10.94
CA TYR A 403 -73.82 -39.61 10.01
C TYR A 403 -72.89 -40.46 9.12
N GLY A 404 -72.88 -41.77 9.40
CA GLY A 404 -72.37 -42.90 8.62
C GLY A 404 -72.84 -44.22 9.28
N GLU A 405 -72.96 -45.32 8.53
CA GLU A 405 -73.45 -46.65 8.95
C GLU A 405 -72.62 -47.73 8.20
N ILE A 406 -72.37 -48.91 8.79
CA ILE A 406 -71.42 -49.97 8.32
C ILE A 406 -72.18 -51.23 7.83
N ASP A 407 -71.59 -52.00 6.91
CA ASP A 407 -72.18 -53.15 6.18
C ASP A 407 -71.01 -54.05 5.68
N THR A 408 -70.84 -55.25 6.25
CA THR A 408 -69.64 -56.13 6.10
C THR A 408 -69.68 -57.00 4.83
N ASP A 409 -70.76 -57.76 4.59
CA ASP A 409 -70.88 -58.61 3.39
C ASP A 409 -71.34 -57.82 2.13
N GLY A 410 -72.00 -56.67 2.34
CA GLY A 410 -72.48 -55.77 1.31
C GLY A 410 -73.95 -55.99 0.88
N ASP A 411 -74.78 -56.70 1.65
CA ASP A 411 -76.22 -56.92 1.40
C ASP A 411 -77.00 -55.60 1.17
N GLY A 412 -76.65 -54.55 1.92
CA GLY A 412 -77.41 -53.29 2.03
C GLY A 412 -78.23 -53.18 3.31
N SER A 413 -78.10 -54.14 4.23
CA SER A 413 -78.56 -54.10 5.61
C SER A 413 -77.35 -53.76 6.50
N PRO A 414 -77.32 -52.62 7.20
CA PRO A 414 -76.16 -52.28 8.03
C PRO A 414 -75.96 -53.30 9.16
N ASP A 415 -74.69 -53.64 9.47
CA ASP A 415 -74.27 -54.70 10.42
C ASP A 415 -75.08 -54.72 11.72
N TYR A 416 -75.42 -53.53 12.24
CA TYR A 416 -76.28 -53.33 13.41
C TYR A 416 -77.75 -53.76 13.23
N LYS A 417 -78.01 -54.74 12.33
CA LYS A 417 -79.30 -55.33 11.91
C LYS A 417 -79.18 -56.75 11.29
N ASP A 418 -78.03 -57.43 11.34
CA ASP A 418 -77.83 -58.77 10.70
C ASP A 418 -77.21 -59.84 11.64
N LEU A 419 -76.99 -61.08 11.14
CA LEU A 419 -76.90 -62.29 12.00
C LEU A 419 -75.95 -63.44 11.57
N ASP A 420 -75.21 -63.35 10.45
CA ASP A 420 -74.29 -64.39 9.93
C ASP A 420 -73.27 -63.73 8.98
N ALA A 421 -72.03 -63.48 9.42
CA ALA A 421 -71.22 -62.35 8.90
C ALA A 421 -70.27 -62.65 7.73
N ASP A 422 -69.82 -63.89 7.52
CA ASP A 422 -68.83 -64.28 6.48
C ASP A 422 -69.23 -65.51 5.64
N ALA A 423 -69.97 -66.45 6.25
CA ALA A 423 -70.56 -67.65 5.68
C ALA A 423 -69.59 -68.73 5.16
N ASP A 424 -68.55 -69.07 5.93
CA ASP A 424 -67.62 -70.18 5.64
C ASP A 424 -68.32 -71.56 5.54
N GLY A 425 -69.24 -71.83 6.48
CA GLY A 425 -69.83 -73.15 6.73
C GLY A 425 -70.15 -73.48 8.20
N ILE A 426 -69.60 -72.72 9.15
CA ILE A 426 -69.92 -72.70 10.58
C ILE A 426 -71.04 -71.65 10.81
N SER A 427 -71.01 -70.71 11.79
CA SER A 427 -71.97 -69.58 11.95
C SER A 427 -71.73 -68.79 13.25
N ASP A 428 -71.79 -67.44 13.21
CA ASP A 428 -71.38 -66.42 14.23
C ASP A 428 -71.45 -66.75 15.72
N LYS A 429 -72.41 -67.59 16.11
CA LYS A 429 -72.67 -67.99 17.49
C LYS A 429 -71.79 -69.15 17.96
N THR A 430 -71.11 -69.85 17.05
CA THR A 430 -70.42 -71.11 17.33
C THR A 430 -68.93 -70.89 17.56
N GLU A 431 -68.34 -69.97 16.80
CA GLU A 431 -67.05 -69.35 17.06
C GLU A 431 -67.23 -68.22 18.08
N GLY A 432 -68.14 -67.28 17.78
CA GLY A 432 -68.36 -66.09 18.60
C GLY A 432 -67.18 -65.11 18.54
N ILE A 433 -67.19 -64.13 19.44
CA ILE A 433 -66.15 -63.07 19.56
C ILE A 433 -64.79 -63.57 20.10
N VAL A 434 -64.44 -64.83 19.83
CA VAL A 434 -63.13 -65.43 20.11
C VAL A 434 -62.31 -65.38 18.83
N ASP A 435 -61.00 -65.38 19.00
CA ASP A 435 -59.97 -65.11 18.00
C ASP A 435 -58.84 -66.12 18.30
N THR A 436 -58.57 -67.08 17.40
CA THR A 436 -57.66 -68.22 17.67
C THR A 436 -56.18 -67.86 17.48
N ASP A 437 -55.85 -67.30 16.31
CA ASP A 437 -54.49 -66.91 15.93
C ASP A 437 -54.15 -65.47 16.39
N VAL A 438 -55.18 -64.68 16.74
CA VAL A 438 -55.10 -63.33 17.30
C VAL A 438 -54.78 -62.25 16.25
N ASP A 439 -55.34 -62.41 15.04
CA ASP A 439 -55.26 -61.44 13.93
C ASP A 439 -56.10 -60.16 14.19
N GLY A 440 -57.17 -60.26 15.00
CA GLY A 440 -58.08 -59.17 15.36
C GLY A 440 -59.44 -59.23 14.68
N VAL A 441 -59.63 -60.10 13.69
CA VAL A 441 -60.91 -60.63 13.24
C VAL A 441 -61.29 -61.77 14.17
N GLY A 442 -62.37 -61.62 14.93
CA GLY A 442 -62.89 -62.77 15.67
C GLY A 442 -63.37 -63.85 14.68
N ASN A 443 -63.08 -65.12 14.95
CA ASN A 443 -63.35 -66.30 14.11
C ASN A 443 -64.76 -66.34 13.47
N TRP A 444 -65.75 -65.68 14.08
CA TRP A 444 -67.08 -65.43 13.50
C TRP A 444 -67.07 -64.62 12.18
N ARG A 445 -65.89 -64.25 11.66
CA ARG A 445 -65.71 -63.64 10.34
C ARG A 445 -64.43 -64.15 9.61
N ASP A 446 -63.89 -65.33 9.96
CA ASP A 446 -62.63 -65.87 9.40
C ASP A 446 -62.69 -67.39 9.04
N THR A 447 -61.71 -67.87 8.27
CA THR A 447 -61.80 -69.10 7.45
C THR A 447 -60.60 -70.07 7.49
N ASP A 448 -59.58 -69.84 8.33
CA ASP A 448 -58.38 -70.71 8.47
C ASP A 448 -57.92 -70.76 9.94
N SER A 449 -58.47 -71.71 10.72
CA SER A 449 -58.60 -71.60 12.18
C SER A 449 -57.31 -71.69 13.01
N ASP A 450 -56.24 -72.30 12.47
CA ASP A 450 -54.93 -72.38 13.15
C ASP A 450 -53.75 -71.91 12.27
N ALA A 451 -54.01 -71.58 11.00
CA ALA A 451 -53.06 -71.06 10.02
C ALA A 451 -51.80 -71.93 9.83
N ASP A 452 -51.90 -73.25 10.04
CA ASP A 452 -50.90 -74.24 9.62
C ASP A 452 -50.58 -74.11 8.10
N GLY A 453 -51.59 -73.81 7.27
CA GLY A 453 -51.46 -73.62 5.82
C GLY A 453 -52.05 -74.76 4.99
N ILE A 454 -52.41 -75.86 5.66
CA ILE A 454 -53.44 -76.81 5.24
C ILE A 454 -54.76 -76.32 5.87
N SER A 455 -55.75 -75.96 5.05
CA SER A 455 -56.96 -75.26 5.51
C SER A 455 -58.03 -76.22 6.07
N ASP A 456 -58.69 -75.90 7.20
CA ASP A 456 -59.72 -76.63 8.02
C ASP A 456 -60.54 -77.76 7.37
N LYS A 457 -60.81 -77.58 6.09
CA LYS A 457 -61.58 -78.39 5.17
C LYS A 457 -60.81 -79.62 4.64
N THR A 458 -59.49 -79.68 4.80
CA THR A 458 -58.61 -80.70 4.19
C THR A 458 -58.23 -81.77 5.20
N GLU A 459 -57.77 -81.38 6.39
CA GLU A 459 -57.54 -82.21 7.57
C GLU A 459 -58.90 -82.52 8.22
N GLY A 460 -59.59 -81.47 8.69
CA GLY A 460 -60.81 -81.61 9.47
C GLY A 460 -60.59 -82.39 10.78
N ILE A 461 -61.60 -83.16 11.19
CA ILE A 461 -61.67 -83.75 12.54
C ILE A 461 -61.03 -85.16 12.65
N VAL A 462 -59.79 -85.32 12.18
CA VAL A 462 -58.99 -86.57 12.27
C VAL A 462 -57.94 -86.45 13.41
N ASP A 463 -57.14 -87.48 13.68
CA ASP A 463 -56.22 -87.60 14.84
C ASP A 463 -55.16 -88.66 14.50
N THR A 464 -53.89 -88.28 14.27
CA THR A 464 -52.81 -89.22 13.85
C THR A 464 -52.04 -89.86 15.01
N ASP A 465 -51.53 -89.08 15.98
CA ASP A 465 -50.71 -89.59 17.09
C ASP A 465 -51.56 -90.21 18.22
N GLY A 466 -52.77 -89.68 18.44
CA GLY A 466 -53.72 -90.06 19.48
C GLY A 466 -53.92 -89.05 20.62
N ASP A 467 -53.51 -87.78 20.48
CA ASP A 467 -53.66 -86.68 21.46
C ASP A 467 -55.12 -86.45 21.88
N GLY A 468 -56.02 -86.31 20.90
CA GLY A 468 -57.45 -86.02 21.10
C GLY A 468 -57.90 -84.59 20.77
N LYS A 469 -57.04 -83.75 20.19
CA LYS A 469 -57.40 -82.65 19.27
C LYS A 469 -58.04 -83.20 17.98
N GLY A 470 -58.25 -82.33 17.01
CA GLY A 470 -58.50 -82.72 15.62
C GLY A 470 -57.38 -82.14 14.75
N ASP A 471 -56.97 -82.84 13.69
CA ASP A 471 -55.88 -82.39 12.80
C ASP A 471 -56.04 -80.92 12.33
N TYR A 472 -57.27 -80.42 12.11
CA TYR A 472 -57.58 -79.01 11.78
C TYR A 472 -57.31 -77.94 12.86
N ILE A 473 -56.73 -78.37 13.99
CA ILE A 473 -56.28 -77.54 15.12
C ILE A 473 -55.03 -78.17 15.77
N ASP A 474 -54.21 -78.89 15.00
CA ASP A 474 -53.00 -79.59 15.49
C ASP A 474 -51.88 -79.71 14.45
N THR A 475 -50.62 -79.69 14.91
CA THR A 475 -49.48 -79.24 14.08
C THR A 475 -48.25 -80.17 14.07
N ASP A 476 -48.37 -81.41 14.55
CA ASP A 476 -47.33 -82.47 14.56
C ASP A 476 -48.03 -83.83 14.68
N SER A 477 -48.01 -84.64 13.61
CA SER A 477 -48.72 -85.91 13.47
C SER A 477 -47.92 -87.15 13.88
N ASP A 478 -46.59 -87.08 13.95
CA ASP A 478 -45.69 -88.25 14.02
C ASP A 478 -44.81 -88.26 15.27
N ASN A 479 -44.36 -87.09 15.72
CA ASN A 479 -43.60 -86.87 16.95
C ASN A 479 -42.16 -87.43 16.96
N ASP A 480 -41.48 -87.50 15.81
CA ASP A 480 -40.03 -87.72 15.76
C ASP A 480 -39.25 -86.51 16.33
N GLY A 481 -39.70 -85.29 16.00
CA GLY A 481 -39.08 -84.00 16.31
C GLY A 481 -39.37 -82.88 15.28
N ILE A 482 -39.85 -83.23 14.08
CA ILE A 482 -40.22 -82.32 12.99
C ILE A 482 -41.74 -82.04 13.03
N THR A 483 -42.26 -81.11 12.20
CA THR A 483 -43.69 -80.78 12.14
C THR A 483 -44.27 -80.89 10.74
N ASP A 484 -45.54 -81.29 10.64
CA ASP A 484 -46.31 -81.48 9.39
C ASP A 484 -46.17 -80.31 8.40
N LYS A 485 -46.11 -79.08 8.91
CA LYS A 485 -45.95 -77.83 8.14
C LYS A 485 -44.61 -77.72 7.41
N ILE A 486 -43.56 -78.38 7.91
CA ILE A 486 -42.21 -78.40 7.34
C ILE A 486 -42.09 -79.56 6.33
N GLU A 487 -42.54 -80.75 6.71
CA GLU A 487 -42.41 -81.99 5.91
C GLU A 487 -43.44 -82.06 4.77
N GLY A 488 -44.63 -81.51 5.00
CA GLY A 488 -45.70 -81.36 4.03
C GLY A 488 -46.21 -82.69 3.46
N THR A 489 -45.68 -83.09 2.30
CA THR A 489 -46.20 -84.25 1.52
C THR A 489 -45.15 -84.95 0.64
N VAL A 490 -43.87 -84.86 1.00
CA VAL A 490 -42.73 -85.40 0.20
C VAL A 490 -42.39 -86.86 0.63
N ASP A 491 -41.47 -87.53 -0.09
CA ASP A 491 -41.06 -88.95 -0.01
C ASP A 491 -39.66 -89.08 -0.65
N THR A 492 -38.57 -89.06 0.14
CA THR A 492 -37.20 -88.83 -0.36
C THR A 492 -36.45 -90.09 -0.83
N ASP A 493 -36.32 -91.14 0.00
CA ASP A 493 -35.70 -92.42 -0.43
C ASP A 493 -36.57 -93.16 -1.47
N GLY A 494 -37.88 -92.90 -1.45
CA GLY A 494 -38.89 -93.50 -2.33
C GLY A 494 -39.57 -94.76 -1.78
N ASP A 495 -39.59 -94.97 -0.46
CA ASP A 495 -40.35 -96.01 0.25
C ASP A 495 -41.86 -95.97 -0.07
N GLY A 496 -42.44 -94.77 -0.15
CA GLY A 496 -43.87 -94.55 -0.36
C GLY A 496 -44.68 -94.31 0.92
N LYS A 497 -44.04 -93.98 2.04
CA LYS A 497 -44.58 -93.15 3.11
C LYS A 497 -44.48 -91.67 2.69
N GLY A 498 -45.11 -90.78 3.46
CA GLY A 498 -44.87 -89.34 3.36
C GLY A 498 -44.02 -88.93 4.55
N ASP A 499 -43.10 -87.98 4.36
CA ASP A 499 -42.01 -87.71 5.31
C ASP A 499 -42.45 -87.48 6.75
N TRP A 500 -43.57 -86.77 6.95
CA TRP A 500 -44.35 -86.57 8.20
C TRP A 500 -44.86 -87.86 8.88
N ARG A 501 -44.25 -89.02 8.59
CA ARG A 501 -44.56 -90.39 9.01
C ARG A 501 -43.32 -91.35 8.96
N ASP A 502 -42.07 -90.86 8.98
CA ASP A 502 -40.81 -91.67 8.82
C ASP A 502 -39.62 -91.32 9.78
N LEU A 503 -38.43 -91.94 9.62
CA LEU A 503 -37.35 -91.93 10.66
C LEU A 503 -35.87 -92.12 10.21
N ASP A 504 -35.55 -92.31 8.92
CA ASP A 504 -34.19 -92.57 8.38
C ASP A 504 -34.23 -92.34 6.85
N SER A 505 -33.80 -91.18 6.35
CA SER A 505 -34.30 -90.58 5.10
C SER A 505 -33.33 -90.55 3.89
N ASP A 506 -32.00 -90.66 4.07
CA ASP A 506 -31.01 -90.89 2.99
C ASP A 506 -30.30 -92.26 3.06
N ASN A 507 -30.07 -92.77 4.27
CA ASN A 507 -29.22 -93.91 4.59
C ASN A 507 -27.73 -93.67 4.15
N ASP A 508 -27.11 -92.56 4.56
CA ASP A 508 -25.64 -92.36 4.45
C ASP A 508 -24.86 -93.38 5.33
N GLY A 509 -25.29 -93.51 6.60
CA GLY A 509 -24.47 -94.02 7.70
C GLY A 509 -24.89 -93.56 9.11
N ILE A 510 -25.63 -92.46 9.22
CA ILE A 510 -26.08 -91.76 10.44
C ILE A 510 -27.63 -91.95 10.55
N THR A 511 -28.48 -91.01 11.03
CA THR A 511 -29.96 -91.20 11.16
C THR A 511 -30.72 -89.90 11.52
N ASP A 512 -31.92 -89.64 10.96
CA ASP A 512 -32.74 -88.39 11.08
C ASP A 512 -32.82 -87.74 12.48
N LYS A 513 -32.70 -88.52 13.56
CA LYS A 513 -32.68 -88.04 14.96
C LYS A 513 -31.33 -87.46 15.43
N ILE A 514 -30.25 -87.65 14.68
CA ILE A 514 -28.91 -87.13 14.93
C ILE A 514 -28.70 -85.88 14.07
N GLU A 515 -29.04 -85.94 12.78
CA GLU A 515 -29.09 -84.76 11.90
C GLU A 515 -30.17 -83.75 12.35
N GLY A 516 -31.40 -84.22 12.57
CA GLY A 516 -32.55 -83.37 12.85
C GLY A 516 -32.98 -82.54 11.64
N THR A 517 -33.72 -81.45 11.88
CA THR A 517 -34.09 -80.47 10.83
C THR A 517 -32.95 -79.52 10.45
N VAL A 518 -31.70 -79.91 10.67
CA VAL A 518 -30.55 -79.10 10.28
C VAL A 518 -30.35 -79.25 8.77
N ASP A 519 -29.85 -78.18 8.15
CA ASP A 519 -29.62 -77.98 6.72
C ASP A 519 -28.33 -77.15 6.70
N THR A 520 -27.20 -77.85 6.63
CA THR A 520 -25.88 -77.38 7.07
C THR A 520 -25.19 -76.59 5.95
N ASP A 521 -25.19 -77.09 4.71
CA ASP A 521 -24.77 -76.34 3.52
C ASP A 521 -25.83 -75.33 3.04
N GLY A 522 -27.12 -75.62 3.27
CA GLY A 522 -28.23 -74.78 2.84
C GLY A 522 -28.79 -75.05 1.44
N ASP A 523 -28.54 -76.23 0.84
CA ASP A 523 -29.13 -76.70 -0.43
C ASP A 523 -30.68 -76.57 -0.42
N GLY A 524 -31.28 -76.76 0.75
CA GLY A 524 -32.72 -76.95 0.93
C GLY A 524 -33.11 -78.41 1.15
N SER A 525 -32.10 -79.30 1.22
CA SER A 525 -32.19 -80.68 1.67
C SER A 525 -31.54 -80.74 3.05
N GLY A 526 -32.35 -80.74 4.12
CA GLY A 526 -31.80 -80.90 5.47
C GLY A 526 -30.99 -82.20 5.58
N ASP A 527 -29.89 -82.18 6.33
CA ASP A 527 -28.79 -83.16 6.26
C ASP A 527 -29.18 -84.62 6.48
N TRP A 528 -30.36 -84.87 7.03
CA TRP A 528 -31.05 -86.17 7.05
C TRP A 528 -31.41 -86.70 5.65
N ARG A 529 -30.97 -86.00 4.59
CA ARG A 529 -31.31 -86.21 3.17
C ARG A 529 -30.12 -86.05 2.22
N ASP A 530 -28.90 -85.89 2.73
CA ASP A 530 -27.71 -85.60 1.92
C ASP A 530 -26.53 -86.58 2.17
N LEU A 531 -25.40 -86.38 1.49
CA LEU A 531 -24.26 -87.30 1.43
C LEU A 531 -22.88 -86.59 1.46
N ASP A 532 -22.90 -85.28 1.64
CA ASP A 532 -21.79 -84.32 1.54
C ASP A 532 -22.25 -83.08 2.36
N ALA A 533 -22.38 -83.23 3.68
CA ALA A 533 -23.38 -82.50 4.47
C ALA A 533 -23.08 -81.01 4.68
N ASP A 534 -21.82 -80.59 4.61
CA ASP A 534 -21.40 -79.18 4.53
C ASP A 534 -20.93 -78.76 3.12
N ASN A 535 -20.72 -79.74 2.22
CA ASN A 535 -20.51 -79.58 0.78
C ASN A 535 -19.16 -78.90 0.42
N ASP A 536 -18.12 -79.13 1.23
CA ASP A 536 -16.72 -78.78 0.91
C ASP A 536 -16.12 -79.66 -0.21
N GLY A 537 -16.66 -80.87 -0.40
CA GLY A 537 -16.23 -81.86 -1.38
C GLY A 537 -15.22 -82.91 -0.86
N ILE A 538 -14.95 -82.93 0.44
CA ILE A 538 -14.43 -84.06 1.23
C ILE A 538 -15.65 -84.81 1.79
N PRO A 539 -16.12 -85.91 1.15
CA PRO A 539 -17.48 -86.38 1.43
C PRO A 539 -17.55 -87.32 2.64
N ASP A 540 -18.33 -86.94 3.67
CA ASP A 540 -18.78 -87.53 4.98
C ASP A 540 -18.11 -88.83 5.49
N SER A 541 -17.84 -89.71 4.55
CA SER A 541 -17.14 -90.97 4.67
C SER A 541 -15.62 -90.87 4.82
N VAL A 542 -15.00 -89.68 4.69
CA VAL A 542 -13.54 -89.48 4.69
C VAL A 542 -13.05 -88.91 6.03
N GLU A 543 -13.65 -87.81 6.46
CA GLU A 543 -13.54 -87.12 7.75
C GLU A 543 -14.38 -87.88 8.80
N GLY A 544 -15.70 -87.94 8.59
CA GLY A 544 -16.66 -88.64 9.45
C GLY A 544 -16.74 -88.09 10.87
N THR A 545 -17.25 -88.91 11.80
CA THR A 545 -17.60 -88.47 13.16
C THR A 545 -16.39 -88.27 14.11
N LEU A 546 -15.27 -87.74 13.62
CA LEU A 546 -14.25 -87.11 14.47
C LEU A 546 -14.63 -85.65 14.73
N ASP A 547 -13.86 -85.00 15.60
CA ASP A 547 -14.02 -83.66 16.16
C ASP A 547 -12.58 -83.28 16.53
N THR A 548 -11.93 -82.47 15.68
CA THR A 548 -10.46 -82.27 15.69
C THR A 548 -10.06 -81.09 16.58
N ASP A 549 -10.71 -79.93 16.44
CA ASP A 549 -10.50 -78.75 17.28
C ASP A 549 -11.15 -78.90 18.69
N GLY A 550 -12.33 -79.55 18.74
CA GLY A 550 -13.16 -79.72 19.93
C GLY A 550 -14.40 -78.80 20.02
N ASP A 551 -14.84 -78.17 18.93
CA ASP A 551 -16.05 -77.33 18.82
C ASP A 551 -17.33 -78.10 19.26
N GLY A 552 -17.46 -79.35 18.80
CA GLY A 552 -18.60 -80.22 19.10
C GLY A 552 -19.58 -80.49 17.95
N LYS A 553 -19.33 -80.01 16.73
CA LYS A 553 -19.74 -80.67 15.48
C LYS A 553 -18.96 -81.99 15.33
N GLY A 554 -18.92 -82.54 14.12
CA GLY A 554 -17.77 -83.32 13.68
C GLY A 554 -17.30 -82.83 12.32
N ASN A 555 -16.11 -83.23 11.88
CA ASN A 555 -15.47 -82.72 10.66
C ASN A 555 -16.37 -82.84 9.40
N TRP A 556 -17.21 -83.88 9.30
CA TRP A 556 -18.29 -84.06 8.30
C TRP A 556 -19.43 -83.00 8.32
N ARG A 557 -19.25 -81.91 9.07
CA ARG A 557 -20.15 -80.74 9.23
C ARG A 557 -19.37 -79.48 9.60
N ASP A 558 -18.07 -79.45 9.29
CA ASP A 558 -17.23 -78.31 9.62
C ASP A 558 -16.24 -78.00 8.50
N LEU A 559 -16.44 -76.85 7.87
CA LEU A 559 -15.70 -76.35 6.70
C LEU A 559 -14.27 -75.88 7.04
N ASP A 560 -13.83 -76.08 8.27
CA ASP A 560 -12.59 -75.62 8.90
C ASP A 560 -12.30 -76.63 10.04
N SER A 561 -11.47 -77.63 9.75
CA SER A 561 -11.35 -78.85 10.54
C SER A 561 -10.55 -78.69 11.83
N ASP A 562 -9.58 -77.76 11.90
CA ASP A 562 -8.78 -77.52 13.11
C ASP A 562 -8.82 -76.09 13.69
N ASN A 563 -9.69 -75.23 13.11
CA ASN A 563 -10.13 -73.93 13.62
C ASN A 563 -9.03 -72.86 13.58
N ASP A 564 -8.30 -72.88 12.47
CA ASP A 564 -7.26 -71.93 12.09
C ASP A 564 -7.86 -70.70 11.36
N GLY A 565 -8.91 -70.91 10.55
CA GLY A 565 -9.65 -69.88 9.82
C GLY A 565 -9.58 -69.98 8.30
N ILE A 566 -8.73 -70.84 7.75
CA ILE A 566 -8.75 -71.29 6.35
C ILE A 566 -9.86 -72.37 6.20
N GLN A 567 -10.16 -72.81 4.97
CA GLN A 567 -11.18 -73.83 4.71
C GLN A 567 -10.60 -75.12 4.12
N ASP A 568 -11.13 -76.26 4.59
CA ASP A 568 -10.73 -77.61 4.22
C ASP A 568 -10.61 -77.82 2.69
N ASP A 569 -11.54 -77.25 1.91
CA ASP A 569 -11.58 -77.36 0.44
C ASP A 569 -10.36 -76.73 -0.25
N PHE A 570 -9.78 -75.69 0.36
CA PHE A 570 -8.64 -74.95 -0.13
C PHE A 570 -7.32 -75.64 0.25
N GLU A 571 -7.22 -76.09 1.50
CA GLU A 571 -5.99 -76.67 2.06
C GLU A 571 -5.77 -78.12 1.60
N ALA A 572 -6.84 -78.92 1.57
CA ALA A 572 -6.81 -80.23 0.91
C ALA A 572 -6.51 -80.13 -0.59
N GLY A 573 -6.73 -78.94 -1.17
CA GLY A 573 -6.23 -78.51 -2.46
C GLY A 573 -6.80 -79.32 -3.62
N SER A 574 -6.06 -79.37 -4.74
CA SER A 574 -6.59 -79.81 -6.04
C SER A 574 -7.06 -81.29 -6.16
N ALA A 575 -7.06 -82.07 -5.08
CA ALA A 575 -7.57 -83.43 -5.03
C ALA A 575 -8.05 -83.84 -3.62
N PRO A 576 -9.18 -83.33 -3.08
CA PRO A 576 -9.54 -83.44 -1.67
C PRO A 576 -9.63 -84.87 -1.10
N ALA A 577 -9.95 -85.87 -1.93
CA ALA A 577 -9.87 -87.29 -1.56
C ALA A 577 -8.42 -87.82 -1.28
N THR A 578 -7.40 -86.98 -1.44
CA THR A 578 -5.99 -87.16 -1.02
C THR A 578 -5.35 -85.76 -0.78
N PRO A 579 -5.50 -85.18 0.43
CA PRO A 579 -5.01 -83.84 0.79
C PRO A 579 -3.49 -83.60 0.66
N VAL A 580 -3.08 -82.33 0.81
CA VAL A 580 -1.68 -81.84 0.76
C VAL A 580 -0.93 -82.12 2.08
N ASP A 581 0.40 -81.96 2.09
CA ASP A 581 1.38 -82.20 3.19
C ASP A 581 2.64 -81.38 2.81
N THR A 582 2.74 -80.12 3.25
CA THR A 582 3.68 -79.10 2.72
C THR A 582 5.11 -79.21 3.28
N ASP A 583 5.37 -79.04 4.59
CA ASP A 583 6.72 -79.24 5.18
C ASP A 583 7.21 -80.70 5.07
N GLY A 584 6.26 -81.66 5.14
CA GLY A 584 6.50 -83.10 5.09
C GLY A 584 6.52 -83.83 6.44
N ASP A 585 5.97 -83.28 7.52
CA ASP A 585 5.73 -83.94 8.82
C ASP A 585 4.85 -85.19 8.67
N GLY A 586 3.75 -85.05 7.91
CA GLY A 586 2.72 -86.07 7.72
C GLY A 586 1.42 -85.84 8.50
N LYS A 587 1.22 -84.67 9.13
CA LYS A 587 -0.09 -84.00 9.18
C LYS A 587 -0.40 -83.48 7.76
N PRO A 588 -1.67 -83.56 7.29
CA PRO A 588 -2.08 -82.81 6.10
C PRO A 588 -2.37 -81.34 6.42
N ASP A 589 -2.21 -80.45 5.43
CA ASP A 589 -2.35 -78.99 5.60
C ASP A 589 -3.70 -78.59 6.23
N TYR A 590 -4.85 -79.15 5.78
CA TYR A 590 -6.21 -78.91 6.35
C TYR A 590 -6.42 -79.35 7.81
N LEU A 591 -5.33 -79.71 8.47
CA LEU A 591 -5.26 -80.14 9.85
C LEU A 591 -3.96 -79.62 10.49
N ASP A 592 -3.23 -78.65 9.91
CA ASP A 592 -2.03 -78.00 10.47
C ASP A 592 -2.12 -76.48 10.62
N LEU A 593 -1.22 -75.94 11.46
CA LEU A 593 -1.26 -74.57 11.99
C LEU A 593 0.06 -73.82 11.75
N ASP A 594 0.91 -74.36 10.89
CA ASP A 594 2.33 -74.05 10.65
C ASP A 594 2.80 -74.94 9.47
N SER A 595 2.20 -74.76 8.29
CA SER A 595 2.32 -75.66 7.12
C SER A 595 3.67 -75.59 6.41
N ASP A 596 4.42 -74.51 6.62
CA ASP A 596 5.73 -74.20 6.02
C ASP A 596 6.91 -74.43 6.99
N ALA A 597 6.76 -74.04 8.26
CA ALA A 597 7.76 -74.07 9.34
C ALA A 597 8.86 -72.98 9.34
N ASP A 598 8.59 -71.77 8.85
CA ASP A 598 9.43 -70.57 9.06
C ASP A 598 9.45 -70.15 10.55
N GLY A 599 8.28 -70.07 11.20
CA GLY A 599 8.08 -69.57 12.56
C GLY A 599 6.88 -68.65 12.80
N ILE A 600 6.07 -68.34 11.79
CA ILE A 600 4.75 -67.69 11.89
C ILE A 600 3.69 -68.78 12.19
N SER A 601 2.53 -68.84 11.53
CA SER A 601 1.46 -69.83 11.73
C SER A 601 0.26 -69.52 10.84
N ASP A 602 -0.23 -70.51 10.10
CA ASP A 602 -1.23 -70.42 9.01
C ASP A 602 -2.39 -69.43 9.24
N THR A 603 -2.90 -69.31 10.48
CA THR A 603 -3.95 -68.35 10.92
C THR A 603 -3.57 -66.86 10.77
N ILE A 604 -2.28 -66.55 10.68
CA ILE A 604 -1.69 -65.22 10.53
C ILE A 604 -1.36 -64.97 9.05
N GLU A 605 -0.87 -66.00 8.36
CA GLU A 605 -0.69 -65.97 6.91
C GLU A 605 -2.02 -65.88 6.14
N ASP A 606 -3.00 -66.77 6.32
CA ASP A 606 -4.20 -66.84 5.47
C ASP A 606 -3.83 -67.09 3.98
N VAL A 607 -4.83 -67.23 3.11
CA VAL A 607 -4.70 -67.68 1.71
C VAL A 607 -4.11 -66.65 0.73
N VAL A 608 -3.42 -65.63 1.23
CA VAL A 608 -2.77 -64.57 0.43
C VAL A 608 -1.61 -65.15 -0.39
N ASP A 609 -1.23 -64.45 -1.46
CA ASP A 609 -0.14 -64.76 -2.42
C ASP A 609 0.50 -63.40 -2.73
N THR A 610 1.45 -62.98 -1.87
CA THR A 610 1.88 -61.57 -1.74
C THR A 610 2.81 -61.13 -2.88
N ASP A 611 3.88 -61.87 -3.19
CA ASP A 611 4.74 -61.58 -4.37
C ASP A 611 4.06 -61.92 -5.72
N GLY A 612 3.14 -62.88 -5.74
CA GLY A 612 2.41 -63.33 -6.93
C GLY A 612 3.05 -64.49 -7.71
N ASP A 613 3.96 -65.28 -7.12
CA ASP A 613 4.49 -66.54 -7.68
C ASP A 613 3.36 -67.56 -7.93
N GLY A 614 2.37 -67.61 -7.04
CA GLY A 614 1.31 -68.61 -7.01
C GLY A 614 1.52 -69.74 -6.00
N VAL A 615 2.39 -69.54 -5.02
CA VAL A 615 2.32 -70.14 -3.68
C VAL A 615 1.48 -69.21 -2.80
N SER A 616 0.78 -69.72 -1.79
CA SER A 616 0.17 -68.86 -0.77
C SER A 616 1.10 -68.75 0.42
N ASP A 617 1.19 -67.58 1.02
CA ASP A 617 2.21 -67.21 2.01
C ASP A 617 2.37 -68.22 3.16
N PHE A 618 1.29 -68.87 3.65
CA PHE A 618 1.32 -69.98 4.63
C PHE A 618 2.05 -71.27 4.14
N ARG A 619 2.73 -71.18 3.00
CA ARG A 619 3.48 -72.22 2.31
C ARG A 619 4.77 -71.67 1.67
N ASP A 620 5.18 -70.43 1.98
CA ASP A 620 6.43 -69.80 1.52
C ASP A 620 7.24 -69.15 2.66
N THR A 621 8.49 -68.77 2.38
CA THR A 621 9.52 -68.39 3.36
C THR A 621 10.17 -67.02 3.11
N ASP A 622 9.62 -66.28 2.15
CA ASP A 622 10.14 -65.05 1.53
C ASP A 622 8.92 -64.34 0.87
N SER A 623 7.86 -64.07 1.65
CA SER A 623 6.47 -63.92 1.17
C SER A 623 6.21 -62.75 0.21
N ASP A 624 6.95 -61.64 0.34
CA ASP A 624 6.88 -60.48 -0.57
C ASP A 624 8.00 -60.48 -1.64
N ALA A 625 8.97 -61.39 -1.50
CA ALA A 625 10.21 -61.49 -2.26
C ALA A 625 11.08 -60.21 -2.25
N ASP A 626 11.13 -59.46 -1.13
CA ASP A 626 12.08 -58.36 -0.90
C ASP A 626 13.55 -58.87 -1.07
N GLY A 627 13.91 -59.94 -0.36
CA GLY A 627 15.26 -60.52 -0.30
C GLY A 627 15.86 -60.67 1.11
N ILE A 628 15.10 -60.31 2.15
CA ILE A 628 15.27 -60.65 3.56
C ILE A 628 14.59 -62.03 3.75
N LEU A 629 13.82 -62.34 4.81
CA LEU A 629 13.17 -63.66 5.02
C LEU A 629 12.21 -63.58 6.22
N ASP A 630 10.97 -64.07 6.11
CA ASP A 630 9.88 -63.98 7.10
C ASP A 630 10.27 -64.32 8.57
N ILE A 631 11.26 -65.19 8.78
CA ILE A 631 11.84 -65.53 10.11
C ILE A 631 12.70 -64.41 10.76
N LEU A 632 13.10 -63.38 10.01
CA LEU A 632 13.94 -62.24 10.43
C LEU A 632 13.09 -60.96 10.59
N GLU A 633 12.11 -60.79 9.72
CA GLU A 633 11.01 -59.85 9.87
C GLU A 633 10.17 -60.30 11.09
N GLY A 634 9.55 -61.47 10.98
CA GLY A 634 8.56 -62.00 11.92
C GLY A 634 7.30 -61.13 11.97
N THR A 635 6.38 -61.48 12.86
CA THR A 635 5.11 -60.75 13.07
C THR A 635 5.28 -59.39 13.79
N VAL A 636 6.22 -58.58 13.31
CA VAL A 636 6.32 -57.14 13.55
C VAL A 636 5.43 -56.43 12.51
N ASP A 637 5.09 -55.19 12.82
CA ASP A 637 4.28 -54.23 12.06
C ASP A 637 4.94 -52.89 12.44
N THR A 638 5.95 -52.48 11.66
CA THR A 638 6.91 -51.43 12.04
C THR A 638 6.36 -50.02 11.84
N ASP A 639 5.72 -49.72 10.71
CA ASP A 639 5.07 -48.41 10.46
C ASP A 639 3.70 -48.26 11.19
N GLY A 640 2.96 -49.37 11.37
CA GLY A 640 1.62 -49.39 11.96
C GLY A 640 0.45 -49.37 10.95
N ASP A 641 0.69 -49.66 9.66
CA ASP A 641 -0.33 -49.85 8.61
C ASP A 641 -1.30 -50.99 8.96
N GLY A 642 -0.76 -52.08 9.52
CA GLY A 642 -1.47 -53.33 9.81
C GLY A 642 -1.19 -54.46 8.83
N THR A 643 -0.39 -54.20 7.79
CA THR A 643 0.52 -55.18 7.19
C THR A 643 1.63 -55.50 8.20
N GLY A 644 2.26 -56.67 8.11
CA GLY A 644 3.44 -56.98 8.91
C GLY A 644 4.67 -57.06 8.01
N ASP A 645 5.84 -56.71 8.53
CA ASP A 645 7.08 -56.47 7.78
C ASP A 645 7.41 -57.61 6.76
N TRP A 646 7.18 -58.87 7.13
CA TRP A 646 7.28 -60.09 6.29
C TRP A 646 6.36 -60.11 5.04
N ARG A 647 5.52 -59.09 4.86
CA ARG A 647 4.63 -58.87 3.71
C ARG A 647 4.75 -57.47 3.13
N ASP A 648 5.51 -56.58 3.77
CA ASP A 648 5.61 -55.20 3.34
C ASP A 648 6.91 -54.96 2.59
N LEU A 649 6.77 -54.25 1.47
CA LEU A 649 7.86 -53.93 0.56
C LEU A 649 8.56 -52.63 0.97
N ASP A 650 8.12 -52.00 2.06
CA ASP A 650 8.43 -50.64 2.53
C ASP A 650 8.13 -50.59 4.06
N SER A 651 8.82 -51.45 4.84
CA SER A 651 8.43 -51.87 6.21
C SER A 651 8.26 -50.77 7.26
N ASP A 652 8.94 -49.62 7.13
CA ASP A 652 8.71 -48.44 7.98
C ASP A 652 8.00 -47.27 7.27
N ASN A 653 7.69 -47.45 5.98
CA ASN A 653 6.90 -46.55 5.12
C ASN A 653 7.56 -45.18 4.89
N ASP A 654 8.89 -45.13 4.86
CA ASP A 654 9.66 -43.97 4.41
C ASP A 654 9.50 -43.72 2.89
N GLY A 655 9.34 -44.78 2.08
CA GLY A 655 9.25 -44.72 0.61
C GLY A 655 10.49 -45.22 -0.15
N ILE A 656 11.48 -45.76 0.56
CA ILE A 656 12.57 -46.60 0.07
C ILE A 656 12.21 -48.05 0.45
N SER A 657 12.08 -48.90 -0.57
CA SER A 657 11.67 -50.30 -0.35
C SER A 657 12.80 -51.16 0.23
N ASP A 658 12.53 -52.00 1.23
CA ASP A 658 13.46 -52.89 1.98
C ASP A 658 14.57 -53.52 1.12
N LYS A 659 14.20 -53.92 -0.10
CA LYS A 659 15.08 -54.45 -1.17
C LYS A 659 16.28 -53.54 -1.52
N ILE A 660 16.23 -52.24 -1.18
CA ILE A 660 17.20 -51.21 -1.53
C ILE A 660 18.19 -50.98 -0.39
N GLU A 661 17.73 -50.73 0.83
CA GLU A 661 18.63 -50.58 1.99
C GLU A 661 19.19 -51.95 2.41
N GLY A 662 18.30 -52.95 2.41
CA GLY A 662 18.58 -54.35 2.71
C GLY A 662 19.02 -54.58 4.16
N SER A 663 19.46 -55.81 4.43
CA SER A 663 19.66 -56.32 5.80
C SER A 663 20.92 -55.76 6.55
N ASN A 664 21.14 -54.45 6.53
CA ASN A 664 22.27 -53.76 7.17
C ASN A 664 21.81 -52.93 8.39
N ASP A 665 22.76 -52.25 9.02
CA ASP A 665 22.68 -51.50 10.28
C ASP A 665 23.82 -50.46 10.15
N ALA A 666 23.48 -49.20 9.85
CA ALA A 666 24.45 -48.20 9.37
C ALA A 666 24.96 -47.27 10.49
N ASP A 667 24.09 -46.64 11.28
CA ASP A 667 24.49 -45.87 12.48
C ASP A 667 25.09 -46.78 13.59
N GLY A 668 24.53 -47.97 13.78
CA GLY A 668 24.90 -48.93 14.83
C GLY A 668 23.96 -49.03 16.05
N ASP A 669 22.73 -48.53 16.00
CA ASP A 669 21.68 -48.66 17.02
C ASP A 669 21.35 -50.13 17.31
N GLY A 670 21.11 -50.89 16.25
CA GLY A 670 20.69 -52.30 16.29
C GLY A 670 19.23 -52.56 15.92
N LEU A 671 18.51 -51.56 15.40
CA LEU A 671 17.58 -51.76 14.28
C LEU A 671 18.35 -52.19 13.02
N GLY A 672 17.66 -52.23 11.89
CA GLY A 672 18.30 -52.32 10.58
C GLY A 672 17.62 -51.34 9.65
N ASN A 673 18.32 -50.92 8.59
CA ASN A 673 17.90 -49.81 7.73
C ASN A 673 16.42 -49.89 7.30
N TRP A 674 15.98 -51.08 6.85
CA TRP A 674 14.60 -51.43 6.49
C TRP A 674 13.54 -51.33 7.61
N ARG A 675 13.88 -50.71 8.73
CA ARG A 675 13.07 -50.51 9.94
C ARG A 675 13.44 -49.22 10.69
N ASP A 676 14.25 -48.35 10.09
CA ASP A 676 14.87 -47.20 10.75
C ASP A 676 14.84 -45.94 9.88
N LEU A 677 13.83 -45.11 10.14
CA LEU A 677 13.49 -43.84 9.47
C LEU A 677 14.59 -42.74 9.50
N ASP A 678 15.79 -43.05 9.95
CA ASP A 678 16.98 -42.21 10.16
C ASP A 678 18.21 -43.15 10.15
N SER A 679 18.39 -43.88 9.05
CA SER A 679 19.36 -44.97 8.83
C SER A 679 20.80 -44.63 9.22
N ASP A 680 21.16 -43.37 9.02
CA ASP A 680 22.49 -42.78 9.20
C ASP A 680 22.69 -42.22 10.63
N GLY A 681 21.63 -41.66 11.22
CA GLY A 681 21.61 -41.13 12.58
C GLY A 681 21.97 -39.65 12.71
N ASP A 682 21.98 -38.87 11.62
CA ASP A 682 22.18 -37.42 11.66
C ASP A 682 20.96 -36.62 12.20
N GLY A 683 19.75 -37.17 12.08
CA GLY A 683 18.49 -36.54 12.51
C GLY A 683 17.66 -35.86 11.41
N ILE A 684 17.98 -36.07 10.14
CA ILE A 684 17.07 -35.96 8.99
C ILE A 684 16.21 -37.26 8.97
N SER A 685 15.92 -37.86 7.82
CA SER A 685 15.05 -39.04 7.73
C SER A 685 15.03 -39.56 6.31
N ASP A 686 15.23 -40.85 6.10
CA ASP A 686 15.34 -41.56 4.81
C ASP A 686 14.31 -41.07 3.77
N GLN A 687 13.04 -40.87 4.16
CA GLN A 687 11.95 -40.38 3.30
C GLN A 687 12.24 -39.04 2.61
N THR A 688 12.96 -38.17 3.32
CA THR A 688 13.28 -36.80 2.92
C THR A 688 14.51 -36.76 2.00
N GLU A 689 15.31 -37.83 1.99
CA GLU A 689 16.62 -37.91 1.34
C GLU A 689 16.54 -38.79 0.09
N GLY A 690 15.95 -39.96 0.26
CA GLY A 690 15.77 -40.96 -0.77
C GLY A 690 17.09 -41.48 -1.35
N THR A 691 16.95 -42.19 -2.46
CA THR A 691 18.05 -42.90 -3.14
C THR A 691 18.91 -41.99 -4.05
N VAL A 692 19.21 -40.79 -3.55
CA VAL A 692 20.11 -39.82 -4.21
C VAL A 692 21.58 -40.13 -3.82
N ASP A 693 22.53 -39.47 -4.49
CA ASP A 693 24.00 -39.60 -4.36
C ASP A 693 24.51 -38.20 -4.77
N THR A 694 24.49 -37.27 -3.81
CA THR A 694 24.55 -35.81 -4.06
C THR A 694 25.96 -35.33 -4.43
N ASP A 695 27.00 -35.65 -3.64
CA ASP A 695 28.40 -35.33 -3.99
C ASP A 695 28.98 -36.22 -5.13
N GLY A 696 28.49 -37.47 -5.25
CA GLY A 696 28.93 -38.44 -6.24
C GLY A 696 30.04 -39.41 -5.79
N ASP A 697 30.28 -39.60 -4.48
CA ASP A 697 31.15 -40.64 -3.90
C ASP A 697 30.65 -42.04 -4.24
N GLY A 698 29.32 -42.25 -4.16
CA GLY A 698 28.64 -43.53 -4.34
C GLY A 698 28.28 -44.26 -3.04
N ILE A 699 28.24 -43.53 -1.92
CA ILE A 699 27.22 -43.76 -0.87
C ILE A 699 25.91 -43.11 -1.37
N SER A 700 24.78 -43.35 -0.72
CA SER A 700 23.53 -42.62 -0.97
C SER A 700 23.18 -41.79 0.24
N ASP A 701 22.56 -40.64 0.02
CA ASP A 701 22.42 -39.58 1.03
C ASP A 701 21.84 -40.07 2.37
N PHE A 702 20.81 -40.93 2.35
CA PHE A 702 20.23 -41.64 3.53
C PHE A 702 21.20 -42.58 4.30
N LEU A 703 22.50 -42.54 3.97
CA LEU A 703 23.59 -43.33 4.53
C LEU A 703 24.89 -42.50 4.67
N ASP A 704 24.85 -41.16 4.50
CA ASP A 704 26.04 -40.28 4.53
C ASP A 704 25.81 -38.90 5.17
N THR A 705 26.15 -38.77 6.46
CA THR A 705 26.25 -37.56 7.34
C THR A 705 26.85 -36.23 6.78
N ASP A 706 27.24 -36.14 5.52
CA ASP A 706 27.97 -35.03 4.84
C ASP A 706 27.62 -35.06 3.32
N SER A 707 26.31 -35.01 2.99
CA SER A 707 25.72 -35.43 1.70
C SER A 707 26.26 -34.72 0.46
N ASP A 708 26.71 -33.47 0.57
CA ASP A 708 27.28 -32.68 -0.54
C ASP A 708 28.83 -32.56 -0.50
N ASN A 709 29.45 -33.03 0.59
CA ASN A 709 30.87 -32.90 0.91
C ASN A 709 31.37 -31.46 1.09
N ASP A 710 30.49 -30.57 1.56
CA ASP A 710 30.81 -29.26 2.09
C ASP A 710 31.84 -29.34 3.26
N GLY A 711 31.54 -30.17 4.26
CA GLY A 711 32.32 -30.31 5.49
C GLY A 711 31.81 -29.52 6.71
N ILE A 712 30.58 -28.99 6.65
CA ILE A 712 29.61 -28.98 7.75
C ILE A 712 29.15 -30.45 7.95
N LEU A 713 27.89 -30.77 8.26
CA LEU A 713 27.39 -32.13 8.54
C LEU A 713 25.86 -32.05 8.64
N ASP A 714 25.13 -32.79 7.83
CA ASP A 714 23.67 -32.80 7.66
C ASP A 714 22.86 -32.64 8.99
N SER A 715 23.33 -33.20 10.11
CA SER A 715 22.86 -32.93 11.49
C SER A 715 22.88 -31.46 12.00
N ILE A 716 23.50 -30.53 11.27
CA ILE A 716 23.70 -29.10 11.56
C ILE A 716 22.91 -28.26 10.56
N GLU A 717 22.96 -28.62 9.28
CA GLU A 717 22.07 -28.16 8.23
C GLU A 717 20.61 -28.50 8.59
N GLY A 718 20.26 -29.77 8.57
CA GLY A 718 18.89 -30.26 8.63
C GLY A 718 18.06 -29.83 7.43
N THR A 719 16.76 -30.11 7.50
CA THR A 719 15.78 -29.93 6.40
C THR A 719 15.34 -28.48 6.16
N VAL A 720 16.26 -27.53 6.27
CA VAL A 720 16.06 -26.13 5.83
C VAL A 720 16.37 -26.03 4.32
N ASP A 721 15.81 -25.00 3.69
CA ASP A 721 15.94 -24.60 2.28
C ASP A 721 16.03 -23.07 2.34
N THR A 722 17.25 -22.55 2.50
CA THR A 722 17.51 -21.17 2.94
C THR A 722 17.28 -20.15 1.81
N ASP A 723 17.78 -20.39 0.59
CA ASP A 723 17.52 -19.52 -0.57
C ASP A 723 16.12 -19.72 -1.21
N SER A 724 15.45 -20.85 -0.93
CA SER A 724 14.17 -21.27 -1.54
C SER A 724 14.24 -21.69 -3.03
N ASP A 725 15.37 -22.21 -3.51
CA ASP A 725 15.54 -22.96 -4.77
C ASP A 725 14.68 -24.24 -4.79
N GLY A 726 14.59 -24.91 -3.64
CA GLY A 726 13.99 -26.23 -3.48
C GLY A 726 15.01 -27.38 -3.40
N THR A 727 16.30 -27.04 -3.31
CA THR A 727 17.35 -27.87 -2.71
C THR A 727 17.37 -27.56 -1.21
N GLY A 728 17.68 -28.53 -0.35
CA GLY A 728 17.86 -28.25 1.07
C GLY A 728 19.34 -28.05 1.38
N ASP A 729 19.67 -27.24 2.38
CA ASP A 729 21.02 -26.74 2.68
C ASP A 729 22.07 -27.88 2.78
N TRP A 730 21.74 -28.97 3.47
CA TRP A 730 22.46 -30.27 3.51
C TRP A 730 22.83 -30.91 2.16
N ARG A 731 22.39 -30.32 1.04
CA ARG A 731 22.60 -30.79 -0.34
C ARG A 731 23.07 -29.68 -1.27
N ASP A 732 23.32 -28.48 -0.76
CA ASP A 732 23.77 -27.34 -1.56
C ASP A 732 25.09 -26.75 -1.04
N LEU A 733 25.96 -26.41 -2.00
CA LEU A 733 27.34 -25.97 -1.76
C LEU A 733 27.43 -24.44 -1.53
N ASP A 734 26.27 -23.77 -1.41
CA ASP A 734 26.02 -22.33 -1.57
C ASP A 734 24.59 -22.06 -0.99
N SER A 735 24.34 -22.43 0.27
CA SER A 735 23.01 -22.65 0.89
C SER A 735 22.05 -21.45 0.86
N ASP A 736 22.56 -20.22 0.86
CA ASP A 736 21.76 -19.00 0.72
C ASP A 736 21.86 -18.36 -0.69
N ASN A 737 22.69 -18.93 -1.56
CA ASN A 737 22.90 -18.55 -2.96
C ASN A 737 23.47 -17.12 -3.12
N ASP A 738 24.25 -16.64 -2.14
CA ASP A 738 25.01 -15.41 -2.28
C ASP A 738 26.11 -15.54 -3.35
N GLY A 739 26.77 -16.70 -3.46
CA GLY A 739 27.85 -16.98 -4.40
C GLY A 739 29.27 -16.97 -3.79
N ILE A 740 29.39 -16.98 -2.46
CA ILE A 740 30.50 -17.60 -1.73
C ILE A 740 30.24 -19.13 -1.75
N SER A 741 30.38 -19.89 -0.67
CA SER A 741 30.10 -21.35 -0.64
C SER A 741 30.43 -21.89 0.74
N ASP A 742 29.49 -22.55 1.41
CA ASP A 742 29.46 -22.94 2.82
C ASP A 742 30.82 -23.37 3.40
N LYS A 743 31.65 -24.08 2.63
CA LYS A 743 33.04 -24.49 2.88
C LYS A 743 34.01 -23.33 3.22
N ILE A 744 33.65 -22.09 2.89
CA ILE A 744 34.43 -20.87 3.06
C ILE A 744 33.98 -20.12 4.32
N GLU A 745 32.67 -19.90 4.47
CA GLU A 745 32.03 -19.32 5.66
C GLU A 745 32.21 -20.23 6.89
N GLY A 746 31.83 -21.49 6.70
CA GLY A 746 31.64 -22.52 7.71
C GLY A 746 30.65 -22.11 8.79
N THR A 747 30.56 -22.93 9.85
CA THR A 747 29.68 -22.69 11.01
C THR A 747 30.16 -21.54 11.94
N THR A 748 30.63 -20.44 11.36
CA THR A 748 30.89 -19.17 12.03
C THR A 748 29.55 -18.44 12.25
N ASP A 749 29.55 -17.48 13.17
CA ASP A 749 28.46 -16.59 13.56
C ASP A 749 29.17 -15.27 13.88
N THR A 750 29.17 -14.33 12.93
CA THR A 750 30.04 -13.13 12.94
C THR A 750 29.38 -11.95 13.66
N ASP A 751 28.12 -11.63 13.39
CA ASP A 751 27.39 -10.54 14.05
C ASP A 751 26.90 -10.91 15.48
N GLY A 752 26.55 -12.18 15.71
CA GLY A 752 26.00 -12.70 16.96
C GLY A 752 24.47 -12.81 17.02
N ASP A 753 23.75 -12.78 15.90
CA ASP A 753 22.30 -13.04 15.77
C ASP A 753 21.95 -14.47 16.20
N GLY A 754 22.71 -15.45 15.69
CA GLY A 754 22.51 -16.88 15.93
C GLY A 754 22.10 -17.71 14.70
N ILE A 755 21.96 -17.09 13.53
CA ILE A 755 22.24 -17.72 12.22
C ILE A 755 23.77 -17.95 12.13
N GLY A 756 24.23 -18.78 11.19
CA GLY A 756 25.65 -18.91 10.87
C GLY A 756 25.92 -18.44 9.45
N ASN A 757 27.12 -17.90 9.19
CA ASN A 757 27.46 -17.16 7.96
C ASN A 757 27.02 -17.85 6.64
N TRP A 758 27.23 -19.16 6.52
CA TRP A 758 26.73 -20.08 5.46
C TRP A 758 25.19 -20.11 5.25
N ARG A 759 24.42 -19.28 5.97
CA ARG A 759 22.97 -19.11 5.88
C ARG A 759 22.55 -17.64 5.97
N ASP A 760 23.51 -16.71 6.00
CA ASP A 760 23.27 -15.31 6.34
C ASP A 760 23.75 -14.37 5.24
N LEU A 761 22.79 -13.89 4.45
CA LEU A 761 22.93 -13.02 3.29
C LEU A 761 23.51 -11.62 3.59
N ASP A 762 23.93 -11.36 4.83
CA ASP A 762 24.33 -10.08 5.45
C ASP A 762 25.17 -10.43 6.71
N SER A 763 26.25 -11.18 6.49
CA SER A 763 27.03 -11.98 7.46
C SER A 763 27.55 -11.24 8.71
N ASP A 764 27.65 -9.91 8.67
CA ASP A 764 28.00 -9.07 9.82
C ASP A 764 26.97 -7.98 10.18
N ASN A 765 25.83 -7.97 9.47
CA ASN A 765 24.64 -7.16 9.73
C ASN A 765 24.82 -5.64 9.51
N ASP A 766 25.67 -5.25 8.54
CA ASP A 766 25.80 -3.85 8.13
C ASP A 766 24.60 -3.37 7.26
N GLY A 767 23.96 -4.27 6.49
CA GLY A 767 22.88 -3.94 5.56
C GLY A 767 23.26 -3.95 4.06
N ILE A 768 24.52 -4.22 3.74
CA ILE A 768 25.01 -4.74 2.46
C ILE A 768 24.99 -6.28 2.54
N SER A 769 24.98 -6.95 1.39
CA SER A 769 24.82 -8.40 1.33
C SER A 769 26.09 -9.06 0.83
N ASP A 770 26.47 -10.21 1.38
CA ASP A 770 27.63 -11.04 1.02
C ASP A 770 27.83 -11.15 -0.51
N GLN A 771 26.74 -11.38 -1.28
CA GLN A 771 26.76 -11.49 -2.75
C GLN A 771 27.34 -10.25 -3.48
N THR A 772 27.17 -9.08 -2.87
CA THR A 772 27.58 -7.78 -3.42
C THR A 772 29.06 -7.51 -3.16
N GLU A 773 29.63 -8.16 -2.16
CA GLU A 773 30.98 -7.95 -1.62
C GLU A 773 31.91 -9.08 -2.03
N GLY A 774 31.50 -10.29 -1.66
CA GLY A 774 32.22 -11.55 -1.79
C GLY A 774 33.56 -11.54 -1.06
N ILE A 775 34.37 -12.57 -1.38
CA ILE A 775 35.69 -12.83 -0.80
C ILE A 775 36.81 -11.85 -1.22
N VAL A 776 36.48 -10.56 -1.39
CA VAL A 776 37.45 -9.46 -1.50
C VAL A 776 37.92 -9.06 -0.07
N ASP A 777 39.04 -8.35 0.01
CA ASP A 777 39.79 -7.97 1.23
C ASP A 777 40.36 -6.58 0.92
N THR A 778 39.60 -5.53 1.26
CA THR A 778 39.73 -4.18 0.69
C THR A 778 40.81 -3.35 1.40
N ASP A 779 40.77 -3.22 2.74
CA ASP A 779 41.85 -2.58 3.52
C ASP A 779 43.15 -3.44 3.61
N GLY A 780 42.99 -4.77 3.68
CA GLY A 780 44.08 -5.74 3.85
C GLY A 780 44.31 -6.28 5.28
N ASP A 781 43.32 -6.20 6.18
CA ASP A 781 43.27 -6.82 7.52
C ASP A 781 43.45 -8.35 7.43
N GLY A 782 42.79 -8.96 6.44
CA GLY A 782 42.75 -10.41 6.23
C GLY A 782 41.49 -11.11 6.75
N LYS A 783 40.45 -10.34 7.14
CA LYS A 783 39.04 -10.69 6.90
C LYS A 783 38.74 -10.72 5.39
N GLY A 784 37.51 -11.03 5.03
CA GLY A 784 36.96 -10.57 3.75
C GLY A 784 35.90 -9.53 4.03
N ASP A 785 35.56 -8.73 3.03
CA ASP A 785 34.65 -7.59 3.20
C ASP A 785 33.27 -8.03 3.76
N TRP A 786 32.74 -9.16 3.27
CA TRP A 786 31.55 -9.90 3.77
C TRP A 786 31.56 -10.31 5.26
N ILE A 787 32.60 -9.95 6.03
CA ILE A 787 32.68 -10.10 7.49
C ILE A 787 33.44 -8.92 8.13
N ASP A 788 33.40 -7.73 7.50
CA ASP A 788 34.09 -6.53 7.96
C ASP A 788 33.37 -5.18 7.69
N ILE A 789 32.42 -4.83 8.58
CA ILE A 789 31.69 -3.55 8.80
C ILE A 789 32.39 -2.18 8.60
N ASP A 790 33.66 -2.15 8.20
CA ASP A 790 34.55 -0.99 7.98
C ASP A 790 35.52 -1.40 6.85
N SER A 791 34.99 -1.78 5.67
CA SER A 791 35.68 -2.55 4.62
C SER A 791 36.95 -1.89 4.08
N ASP A 792 36.98 -0.56 4.02
CA ASP A 792 38.13 0.22 3.52
C ASP A 792 39.05 0.75 4.63
N GLY A 793 38.58 0.72 5.89
CA GLY A 793 39.29 1.12 7.10
C GLY A 793 39.29 2.62 7.42
N ASP A 794 38.46 3.45 6.78
CA ASP A 794 38.40 4.90 7.00
C ASP A 794 37.81 5.30 8.37
N ASN A 795 37.05 4.41 9.05
CA ASN A 795 36.33 4.59 10.33
C ASN A 795 34.95 5.28 10.24
N ILE A 796 34.33 5.36 9.06
CA ILE A 796 32.87 5.30 8.88
C ILE A 796 32.47 3.81 9.06
N LEU A 797 31.39 3.34 8.44
CA LEU A 797 30.89 1.97 8.53
C LEU A 797 30.03 1.76 7.29
N ASP A 798 30.22 0.65 6.61
CA ASP A 798 29.55 0.27 5.35
C ASP A 798 28.02 0.48 5.41
N SER A 799 27.40 0.19 6.57
CA SER A 799 25.99 0.46 6.93
C SER A 799 25.49 1.93 6.81
N ILE A 800 26.42 2.90 6.75
CA ILE A 800 26.20 4.35 6.68
C ILE A 800 26.42 4.85 5.25
N GLU A 801 27.44 4.34 4.58
CA GLU A 801 27.84 4.70 3.21
C GLU A 801 26.99 4.00 2.14
N GLY A 802 26.77 2.70 2.33
CA GLY A 802 26.03 1.81 1.46
C GLY A 802 26.66 1.58 0.08
N THR A 803 25.96 0.77 -0.73
CA THR A 803 26.34 0.38 -2.10
C THR A 803 26.18 1.50 -3.16
N THR A 804 26.29 2.77 -2.75
CA THR A 804 26.28 3.92 -3.67
C THR A 804 27.66 4.09 -4.31
N ASP A 805 27.71 4.71 -5.49
CA ASP A 805 28.90 5.02 -6.31
C ASP A 805 28.75 6.52 -6.62
N THR A 806 29.34 7.38 -5.78
CA THR A 806 28.96 8.80 -5.66
C THR A 806 29.70 9.67 -6.67
N ASP A 807 31.02 9.56 -6.81
CA ASP A 807 31.80 10.23 -7.87
C ASP A 807 31.54 9.62 -9.28
N GLY A 808 31.32 8.30 -9.37
CA GLY A 808 31.11 7.55 -10.61
C GLY A 808 32.32 6.80 -11.18
N ASP A 809 33.39 6.56 -10.40
CA ASP A 809 34.55 5.71 -10.74
C ASP A 809 34.11 4.26 -11.03
N GLY A 810 33.24 3.72 -10.16
CA GLY A 810 32.77 2.34 -10.18
C GLY A 810 33.37 1.42 -9.10
N ILE A 811 34.06 1.99 -8.10
CA ILE A 811 34.02 1.51 -6.71
C ILE A 811 32.69 1.98 -6.09
N GLY A 812 32.34 1.57 -4.87
CA GLY A 812 31.24 2.19 -4.12
C GLY A 812 31.73 2.71 -2.78
N ASN A 813 31.01 3.67 -2.20
CA ASN A 813 31.40 4.46 -1.01
C ASN A 813 32.11 3.63 0.09
N TRP A 814 31.44 2.58 0.59
CA TRP A 814 31.93 1.49 1.49
C TRP A 814 33.29 0.86 1.17
N ARG A 815 33.94 1.23 0.06
CA ARG A 815 35.21 0.69 -0.44
C ARG A 815 36.13 1.79 -0.98
N ASP A 816 35.79 3.07 -0.81
CA ASP A 816 36.47 4.21 -1.42
C ASP A 816 36.66 5.39 -0.46
N THR A 817 37.88 5.52 0.05
CA THR A 817 38.37 6.54 0.99
C THR A 817 38.23 8.03 0.56
N ASP A 818 37.55 8.31 -0.55
CA ASP A 818 37.39 9.60 -1.26
C ASP A 818 36.05 9.57 -2.03
N SER A 819 34.94 9.27 -1.33
CA SER A 819 33.65 8.79 -1.89
C SER A 819 33.02 9.68 -2.97
N ASP A 820 33.09 11.01 -2.80
CA ASP A 820 32.54 11.98 -3.76
C ASP A 820 33.57 12.42 -4.83
N GLY A 821 34.83 12.02 -4.66
CA GLY A 821 35.98 12.33 -5.50
C GLY A 821 36.47 13.77 -5.38
N ASP A 822 36.15 14.48 -4.28
CA ASP A 822 36.65 15.78 -3.87
C ASP A 822 38.21 15.84 -3.81
N GLY A 823 38.82 14.87 -3.14
CA GLY A 823 40.28 14.80 -2.91
C GLY A 823 40.76 15.28 -1.53
N ILE A 824 39.85 15.51 -0.59
CA ILE A 824 40.05 15.35 0.86
C ILE A 824 39.97 13.81 1.12
N LEU A 825 39.32 13.30 2.16
CA LEU A 825 39.22 11.86 2.47
C LEU A 825 38.12 11.66 3.53
N ASP A 826 37.18 10.76 3.32
CA ASP A 826 36.03 10.46 4.20
C ASP A 826 36.39 10.45 5.70
N SER A 827 37.53 9.83 6.06
CA SER A 827 38.08 9.75 7.43
C SER A 827 38.46 11.09 8.10
N LEU A 828 38.45 12.18 7.33
CA LEU A 828 38.74 13.56 7.75
C LEU A 828 37.47 14.42 7.75
N GLU A 829 36.57 14.24 6.77
CA GLU A 829 35.24 14.86 6.79
C GLU A 829 34.35 14.28 7.91
N GLY A 830 34.25 12.95 7.93
CA GLY A 830 33.44 12.15 8.83
C GLY A 830 31.94 12.35 8.67
N THR A 831 31.18 11.60 9.47
CA THR A 831 29.72 11.47 9.33
C THR A 831 28.89 12.66 9.85
N ASN A 832 29.31 13.89 9.55
CA ASN A 832 28.57 15.11 9.87
C ASN A 832 27.74 15.60 8.67
N ASP A 833 26.93 16.62 8.92
CA ASP A 833 26.08 17.37 7.99
C ASP A 833 26.13 18.80 8.54
N PHE A 834 26.91 19.68 7.89
CA PHE A 834 27.28 20.98 8.47
C PHE A 834 26.34 22.12 8.05
N ASP A 835 25.98 22.21 6.76
CA ASP A 835 25.01 23.21 6.26
C ASP A 835 23.55 22.87 6.66
N GLY A 836 23.20 21.58 6.75
CA GLY A 836 21.86 21.09 7.06
C GLY A 836 20.97 20.71 5.85
N ASP A 837 21.53 20.50 4.66
CA ASP A 837 20.86 19.96 3.46
C ASP A 837 20.30 18.56 3.72
N GLY A 838 21.13 17.70 4.34
CA GLY A 838 20.84 16.30 4.61
C GLY A 838 21.57 15.29 3.71
N ILE A 839 22.46 15.76 2.83
CA ILE A 839 23.71 15.04 2.50
C ILE A 839 24.65 15.16 3.72
N GLY A 840 25.67 14.32 3.81
CA GLY A 840 26.71 14.44 4.82
C GLY A 840 28.07 14.66 4.18
N ASN A 841 28.99 15.33 4.90
CA ASN A 841 30.21 15.92 4.36
C ASN A 841 31.00 15.01 3.40
N TRP A 842 31.26 13.75 3.78
CA TRP A 842 31.97 12.75 2.97
C TRP A 842 31.28 12.35 1.64
N LEU A 843 30.10 12.92 1.36
CA LEU A 843 29.29 12.74 0.15
C LEU A 843 28.86 14.08 -0.46
N ASP A 844 29.31 15.22 0.08
CA ASP A 844 28.93 16.56 -0.37
C ASP A 844 30.12 17.32 -0.97
N LEU A 845 29.83 18.00 -2.09
CA LEU A 845 30.81 18.74 -2.87
C LEU A 845 30.86 20.23 -2.48
N ASP A 846 30.06 20.64 -1.49
CA ASP A 846 29.77 22.01 -1.02
C ASP A 846 29.41 21.92 0.49
N SER A 847 30.29 21.31 1.31
CA SER A 847 30.02 20.79 2.67
C SER A 847 29.45 21.79 3.68
N ASP A 848 29.75 23.08 3.53
CA ASP A 848 29.21 24.15 4.39
C ASP A 848 28.07 24.95 3.73
N GLY A 849 27.78 24.64 2.46
CA GLY A 849 26.76 25.25 1.63
C GLY A 849 27.05 26.70 1.24
N ASP A 850 28.30 27.20 1.29
CA ASP A 850 28.68 28.53 0.85
C ASP A 850 28.41 28.74 -0.67
N GLY A 851 28.63 27.73 -1.50
CA GLY A 851 28.49 27.77 -2.96
C GLY A 851 29.80 27.92 -3.75
N ILE A 852 30.95 27.80 -3.10
CA ILE A 852 32.22 27.34 -3.68
C ILE A 852 32.10 25.79 -3.78
N LEU A 853 33.15 25.00 -3.57
CA LEU A 853 33.13 23.54 -3.68
C LEU A 853 34.40 23.01 -3.03
N ASP A 854 34.31 22.10 -2.07
CA ASP A 854 35.38 21.58 -1.19
C ASP A 854 36.73 21.40 -1.91
N LYS A 855 36.71 20.87 -3.13
CA LYS A 855 37.87 20.66 -4.05
C LYS A 855 38.68 21.93 -4.36
N THR A 856 38.08 23.09 -4.11
CA THR A 856 38.55 24.42 -4.49
C THR A 856 39.19 25.12 -3.30
N GLU A 857 38.56 25.08 -2.13
CA GLU A 857 39.14 25.50 -0.85
C GLU A 857 40.21 24.50 -0.36
N GLY A 858 39.83 23.23 -0.31
CA GLY A 858 40.58 22.09 0.19
C GLY A 858 40.78 22.10 1.71
N SER A 859 41.51 21.09 2.21
CA SER A 859 41.87 20.93 3.64
C SER A 859 42.91 21.95 4.15
N ALA A 860 42.82 23.21 3.72
CA ALA A 860 43.55 24.34 4.29
C ALA A 860 42.89 24.83 5.60
N ASP A 861 43.57 25.76 6.28
CA ASP A 861 43.17 26.41 7.55
C ASP A 861 43.82 27.81 7.46
N ALA A 862 43.07 28.81 6.98
CA ALA A 862 43.63 30.08 6.52
C ALA A 862 43.66 31.17 7.61
N ASP A 863 42.58 31.36 8.39
CA ASP A 863 42.59 32.25 9.57
C ASP A 863 43.43 31.66 10.74
N GLY A 864 43.38 30.33 10.93
CA GLY A 864 44.03 29.60 12.01
C GLY A 864 43.12 29.12 13.16
N ASP A 865 41.79 29.07 12.98
CA ASP A 865 40.79 28.57 13.94
C ASP A 865 41.02 27.09 14.30
N SER A 866 41.41 26.27 13.31
CA SER A 866 41.38 24.79 13.26
C SER A 866 40.11 24.16 12.67
N GLN A 867 39.21 24.94 12.06
CA GLN A 867 38.32 24.47 11.00
C GLN A 867 39.15 24.15 9.73
N GLY A 868 38.53 23.54 8.72
CA GLY A 868 39.10 23.49 7.37
C GLY A 868 38.33 24.45 6.46
N ASN A 869 38.98 25.06 5.46
CA ASN A 869 38.31 26.04 4.58
C ASN A 869 37.05 25.48 3.90
N TRP A 870 37.10 24.23 3.41
CA TRP A 870 35.96 23.42 2.92
C TRP A 870 34.79 23.24 3.91
N LEU A 871 34.89 23.78 5.12
CA LEU A 871 33.92 23.70 6.20
C LEU A 871 33.71 25.07 6.88
N ASP A 872 34.26 26.17 6.35
CA ASP A 872 34.29 27.47 7.03
C ASP A 872 33.66 28.60 6.21
N LEU A 873 32.57 29.16 6.77
CA LEU A 873 31.74 30.18 6.14
C LEU A 873 32.37 31.59 6.12
N ASP A 874 33.61 31.75 6.61
CA ASP A 874 34.35 33.00 6.88
C ASP A 874 35.85 32.68 6.88
N SER A 875 36.34 32.13 5.75
CA SER A 875 37.61 31.39 5.61
C SER A 875 38.89 32.10 6.06
N ASP A 876 38.93 33.44 6.02
CA ASP A 876 40.07 34.23 6.53
C ASP A 876 39.77 35.03 7.82
N GLY A 877 38.52 34.97 8.30
CA GLY A 877 38.07 35.53 9.56
C GLY A 877 37.87 37.04 9.60
N ASP A 878 37.62 37.68 8.44
CA ASP A 878 37.33 39.11 8.35
C ASP A 878 35.91 39.48 8.89
N GLY A 879 34.92 38.60 8.68
CA GLY A 879 33.52 38.80 9.07
C GLY A 879 32.55 39.23 7.96
N ILE A 880 32.93 39.11 6.68
CA ILE A 880 32.05 38.91 5.54
C ILE A 880 31.65 37.42 5.55
N SER A 881 31.74 36.66 4.45
CA SER A 881 31.44 35.23 4.39
C SER A 881 31.58 34.71 2.97
N ASP A 882 32.33 33.63 2.76
CA ASP A 882 32.74 33.04 1.48
C ASP A 882 31.67 33.08 0.37
N LYS A 883 30.39 32.82 0.72
CA LYS A 883 29.22 32.92 -0.17
C LYS A 883 29.07 34.27 -0.91
N ILE A 884 29.61 35.33 -0.32
CA ILE A 884 29.52 36.72 -0.76
C ILE A 884 30.78 37.10 -1.53
N GLU A 885 31.96 36.68 -1.05
CA GLU A 885 33.25 36.81 -1.75
C GLU A 885 33.36 35.90 -2.98
N GLY A 886 33.37 34.59 -2.76
CA GLY A 886 33.58 33.57 -3.75
C GLY A 886 34.93 33.62 -4.45
N THR A 887 35.08 32.79 -5.48
CA THR A 887 36.34 32.51 -6.19
C THR A 887 36.78 33.59 -7.20
N VAL A 888 36.49 34.85 -6.93
CA VAL A 888 37.01 35.99 -7.70
C VAL A 888 38.38 36.42 -7.10
N ASP A 889 39.08 37.34 -7.77
CA ASP A 889 40.43 37.86 -7.49
C ASP A 889 40.39 39.31 -7.97
N THR A 890 40.05 40.23 -7.06
CA THR A 890 39.56 41.58 -7.40
C THR A 890 40.69 42.57 -7.71
N ASP A 891 41.71 42.70 -6.85
CA ASP A 891 42.91 43.52 -7.13
C ASP A 891 43.85 42.86 -8.18
N GLY A 892 43.94 41.53 -8.21
CA GLY A 892 44.82 40.76 -9.09
C GLY A 892 46.15 40.26 -8.50
N ASP A 893 46.30 40.20 -7.17
CA ASP A 893 47.43 39.58 -6.44
C ASP A 893 47.55 38.08 -6.79
N GLY A 894 46.41 37.38 -6.81
CA GLY A 894 46.32 35.94 -7.03
C GLY A 894 46.05 35.10 -5.77
N ILE A 895 45.66 35.74 -4.67
CA ILE A 895 44.74 35.17 -3.67
C ILE A 895 43.30 35.28 -4.28
N SER A 896 42.31 34.61 -3.70
CA SER A 896 40.89 34.82 -4.05
C SER A 896 40.19 35.59 -2.94
N ASP A 897 39.16 36.35 -3.27
CA ASP A 897 38.58 37.33 -2.31
C ASP A 897 38.14 36.67 -0.99
N TYR A 898 37.60 35.45 -1.01
CA TYR A 898 37.24 34.65 0.19
C TYR A 898 38.44 34.22 1.08
N LEU A 899 39.65 34.68 0.74
CA LEU A 899 40.91 34.39 1.41
C LEU A 899 41.78 35.67 1.57
N ASP A 900 41.25 36.87 1.25
CA ASP A 900 42.03 38.13 1.22
C ASP A 900 41.34 39.32 1.93
N LEU A 901 41.97 39.74 3.04
CA LEU A 901 41.52 40.78 3.98
C LEU A 901 41.51 42.23 3.44
N ASP A 902 41.78 42.46 2.15
CA ASP A 902 41.99 43.76 1.46
C ASP A 902 41.65 43.58 -0.04
N SER A 903 40.46 43.05 -0.35
CA SER A 903 40.08 42.46 -1.65
C SER A 903 40.31 43.37 -2.87
N ASP A 904 40.09 44.68 -2.74
CA ASP A 904 40.24 45.64 -3.84
C ASP A 904 41.64 46.29 -3.91
N GLY A 905 42.47 46.08 -2.88
CA GLY A 905 43.78 46.69 -2.70
C GLY A 905 43.70 48.17 -2.29
N ASP A 906 42.63 48.58 -1.60
CA ASP A 906 42.51 49.93 -1.09
C ASP A 906 43.58 50.22 -0.02
N GLY A 907 43.69 49.31 0.94
CA GLY A 907 44.41 49.52 2.20
C GLY A 907 43.55 50.13 3.32
N ILE A 908 42.22 50.12 3.19
CA ILE A 908 41.31 49.86 4.31
C ILE A 908 41.38 48.32 4.56
N LEU A 909 40.30 47.61 4.85
CA LEU A 909 40.27 46.16 5.10
C LEU A 909 38.81 45.73 5.08
N ASP A 910 38.45 44.68 4.37
CA ASP A 910 37.08 44.18 4.17
C ASP A 910 36.25 44.19 5.48
N SER A 911 36.85 43.85 6.63
CA SER A 911 36.24 43.86 7.97
C SER A 911 35.80 45.24 8.51
N VAL A 912 36.13 46.31 7.80
CA VAL A 912 35.84 47.74 8.07
C VAL A 912 34.90 48.30 7.02
N GLU A 913 35.07 47.94 5.75
CA GLU A 913 34.07 48.08 4.70
C GLU A 913 32.79 47.32 5.05
N GLY A 914 32.83 45.99 4.97
CA GLY A 914 31.70 45.10 5.05
C GLY A 914 30.73 45.28 3.88
N THR A 915 29.66 44.47 3.88
CA THR A 915 28.72 44.27 2.75
C THR A 915 27.73 45.41 2.48
N VAL A 916 28.15 46.66 2.68
CA VAL A 916 27.43 47.85 2.22
C VAL A 916 27.75 48.07 0.73
N ASP A 917 26.84 48.78 0.06
CA ASP A 917 26.90 49.29 -1.32
C ASP A 917 26.44 50.75 -1.15
N THR A 918 27.40 51.68 -1.01
CA THR A 918 27.14 53.04 -0.50
C THR A 918 26.58 53.98 -1.58
N ASP A 919 27.12 54.00 -2.80
CA ASP A 919 26.59 54.80 -3.92
C ASP A 919 25.35 54.16 -4.61
N GLY A 920 25.24 52.83 -4.62
CA GLY A 920 24.16 52.08 -5.26
C GLY A 920 24.44 51.56 -6.68
N ASP A 921 25.72 51.48 -7.12
CA ASP A 921 26.20 50.84 -8.35
C ASP A 921 25.84 49.34 -8.36
N GLY A 922 25.95 48.69 -7.21
CA GLY A 922 25.81 47.24 -7.04
C GLY A 922 27.13 46.48 -6.91
N THR A 923 28.25 47.20 -6.82
CA THR A 923 29.50 46.75 -6.20
C THR A 923 29.36 46.96 -4.68
N GLY A 924 29.98 46.10 -3.86
CA GLY A 924 30.06 46.34 -2.42
C GLY A 924 31.33 47.09 -2.08
N ASP A 925 31.32 47.95 -1.07
CA ASP A 925 32.41 48.89 -0.77
C ASP A 925 33.79 48.19 -0.63
N TRP A 926 33.84 47.00 -0.03
CA TRP A 926 34.99 46.08 0.04
C TRP A 926 35.54 45.59 -1.32
N ARG A 927 34.96 46.06 -2.44
CA ARG A 927 35.40 45.85 -3.82
C ARG A 927 35.44 47.14 -4.65
N ASP A 928 35.14 48.30 -4.05
CA ASP A 928 35.03 49.55 -4.78
C ASP A 928 36.03 50.61 -4.30
N LEU A 929 36.66 51.26 -5.27
CA LEU A 929 37.75 52.21 -5.09
C LEU A 929 37.24 53.66 -4.96
N ASP A 930 35.93 53.86 -4.87
CA ASP A 930 35.17 55.12 -4.97
C ASP A 930 33.77 54.90 -4.32
N SER A 931 33.73 54.41 -3.07
CA SER A 931 32.56 53.77 -2.43
C SER A 931 31.28 54.62 -2.36
N ASP A 932 31.39 55.94 -2.20
CA ASP A 932 30.23 56.86 -2.20
C ASP A 932 29.90 57.43 -3.59
N GLY A 933 30.72 57.10 -4.59
CA GLY A 933 30.61 57.56 -5.98
C GLY A 933 30.92 59.04 -6.17
N ASP A 934 31.61 59.69 -5.22
CA ASP A 934 32.10 61.06 -5.27
C ASP A 934 32.97 61.35 -6.52
N GLY A 935 33.95 60.49 -6.80
CA GLY A 935 34.99 60.68 -7.81
C GLY A 935 36.35 61.14 -7.26
N ILE A 936 36.51 61.23 -5.94
CA ILE A 936 37.76 60.98 -5.20
C ILE A 936 37.85 59.43 -5.07
N SER A 937 38.55 58.85 -4.09
CA SER A 937 38.81 57.41 -4.05
C SER A 937 39.31 57.02 -2.68
N ASP A 938 38.68 56.04 -2.04
CA ASP A 938 38.76 55.68 -0.62
C ASP A 938 40.19 55.78 -0.02
N LYS A 939 41.23 55.31 -0.74
CA LYS A 939 42.67 55.53 -0.48
C LYS A 939 43.12 56.96 -0.12
N ILE A 940 42.35 57.98 -0.53
CA ILE A 940 42.67 59.41 -0.43
C ILE A 940 41.96 60.03 0.77
N GLU A 941 40.66 59.78 0.94
CA GLU A 941 39.87 60.13 2.12
C GLU A 941 40.33 59.36 3.36
N GLY A 942 40.34 58.03 3.23
CA GLY A 942 40.55 57.05 4.29
C GLY A 942 39.50 57.11 5.40
N THR A 943 39.67 56.24 6.40
CA THR A 943 38.77 56.06 7.56
C THR A 943 38.77 57.19 8.60
N THR A 944 38.91 58.45 8.14
CA THR A 944 38.67 59.65 8.96
C THR A 944 37.16 59.96 8.98
N ASP A 945 36.71 60.67 10.02
CA ASP A 945 35.36 61.22 10.21
C ASP A 945 35.61 62.72 10.53
N THR A 946 35.23 63.61 9.60
CA THR A 946 35.74 65.00 9.58
C THR A 946 34.78 66.00 10.22
N ASP A 947 33.48 65.96 9.91
CA ASP A 947 32.47 66.79 10.60
C ASP A 947 32.10 66.26 12.01
N GLY A 948 32.16 64.94 12.22
CA GLY A 948 31.78 64.25 13.46
C GLY A 948 30.37 63.65 13.48
N ASP A 949 29.72 63.44 12.33
CA ASP A 949 28.45 62.72 12.12
C ASP A 949 28.55 61.26 12.60
N GLY A 950 29.67 60.60 12.26
CA GLY A 950 29.94 59.18 12.50
C GLY A 950 30.00 58.33 11.22
N THR A 951 29.81 58.93 10.05
CA THR A 951 30.20 58.39 8.75
C THR A 951 31.71 58.63 8.55
N GLY A 952 32.39 57.80 7.76
CA GLY A 952 33.78 58.06 7.36
C GLY A 952 33.81 58.78 6.02
N ASN A 953 34.79 59.64 5.78
CA ASN A 953 34.92 60.45 4.56
C ASN A 953 34.71 59.66 3.24
N TRP A 954 35.33 58.49 3.11
CA TRP A 954 35.17 57.49 2.03
C TRP A 954 33.73 56.96 1.82
N ARG A 955 32.78 57.33 2.69
CA ARG A 955 31.34 57.01 2.62
C ARG A 955 30.46 58.27 2.69
N ASP A 956 31.04 59.48 2.66
CA ASP A 956 30.34 60.72 2.97
C ASP A 956 30.47 61.80 1.89
N LEU A 957 29.37 62.02 1.19
CA LEU A 957 29.21 62.98 0.08
C LEU A 957 29.31 64.47 0.49
N ASP A 958 29.53 64.78 1.77
CA ASP A 958 29.50 66.11 2.42
C ASP A 958 30.45 66.10 3.64
N SER A 959 31.72 65.70 3.41
CA SER A 959 32.71 65.27 4.42
C SER A 959 32.93 66.22 5.61
N ASP A 960 32.74 67.53 5.45
CA ASP A 960 32.90 68.53 6.50
C ASP A 960 31.56 69.07 7.07
N GLY A 961 30.44 68.61 6.51
CA GLY A 961 29.08 68.97 6.90
C GLY A 961 28.65 70.38 6.48
N ASP A 962 29.33 71.00 5.52
CA ASP A 962 29.02 72.28 4.91
C ASP A 962 27.62 72.31 4.21
N GLY A 963 27.24 71.26 3.49
CA GLY A 963 26.03 71.21 2.68
C GLY A 963 26.21 71.68 1.22
N ILE A 964 27.46 71.91 0.81
CA ILE A 964 27.94 71.63 -0.54
C ILE A 964 28.16 70.10 -0.60
N SER A 965 29.13 69.58 -1.33
CA SER A 965 29.31 68.13 -1.52
C SER A 965 30.65 67.92 -2.20
N ASP A 966 31.42 66.96 -1.72
CA ASP A 966 32.81 66.69 -2.10
C ASP A 966 33.02 66.75 -3.63
N LYS A 967 32.09 66.22 -4.42
CA LYS A 967 32.09 66.19 -5.90
C LYS A 967 32.17 67.55 -6.58
N ILE A 968 31.70 68.59 -5.90
CA ILE A 968 31.69 69.99 -6.33
C ILE A 968 33.01 70.69 -5.93
N GLU A 969 33.67 70.20 -4.88
CA GLU A 969 34.72 70.88 -4.15
C GLU A 969 36.09 70.28 -4.46
N GLY A 970 36.18 68.98 -4.26
CA GLY A 970 37.26 68.11 -4.62
C GLY A 970 38.58 68.42 -3.92
N THR A 971 39.61 67.72 -4.36
CA THR A 971 40.98 67.79 -3.83
C THR A 971 41.77 69.04 -4.23
N THR A 972 41.09 70.20 -4.33
CA THR A 972 41.71 71.53 -4.49
C THR A 972 41.91 72.17 -3.09
N ASP A 973 42.60 73.31 -3.02
CA ASP A 973 43.02 74.03 -1.81
C ASP A 973 43.03 75.53 -2.19
N THR A 974 41.94 76.22 -1.90
CA THR A 974 41.60 77.52 -2.54
C THR A 974 42.29 78.72 -1.89
N ASP A 975 42.29 78.86 -0.56
CA ASP A 975 43.05 79.91 0.15
C ASP A 975 44.57 79.58 0.28
N SER A 976 44.95 78.29 0.18
CA SER A 976 46.30 77.74 0.41
C SER A 976 46.77 77.61 1.88
N ASP A 977 45.86 77.34 2.82
CA ASP A 977 46.12 76.87 4.19
C ASP A 977 46.81 75.50 4.21
N GLY A 978 46.27 74.55 3.43
CA GLY A 978 46.72 73.17 3.34
C GLY A 978 45.72 72.11 3.83
N THR A 979 44.51 72.51 4.24
CA THR A 979 43.29 71.69 4.10
C THR A 979 42.94 71.54 2.61
N ALA A 980 42.07 70.60 2.26
CA ALA A 980 41.47 70.54 0.92
C ALA A 980 40.04 71.08 1.00
N ASP A 981 39.51 71.64 -0.09
CA ASP A 981 38.23 72.36 -0.05
C ASP A 981 37.07 71.49 0.47
N TYR A 982 37.01 70.20 0.05
CA TYR A 982 36.04 69.21 0.55
C TYR A 982 36.16 68.86 2.06
N LEU A 983 37.04 69.56 2.79
CA LEU A 983 37.33 69.40 4.20
C LEU A 983 37.41 70.75 4.94
N ASP A 984 37.01 71.88 4.31
CA ASP A 984 37.22 73.25 4.86
C ASP A 984 36.03 74.22 4.69
N LEU A 985 35.41 74.57 5.82
CA LEU A 985 34.19 75.37 5.99
C LEU A 985 34.26 76.88 5.57
N ASP A 986 35.36 77.35 4.98
CA ASP A 986 35.69 78.77 4.69
C ASP A 986 36.70 78.82 3.51
N SER A 987 36.35 78.21 2.36
CA SER A 987 37.28 77.80 1.28
C SER A 987 38.22 78.90 0.76
N ASP A 988 37.79 80.17 0.72
CA ASP A 988 38.62 81.29 0.26
C ASP A 988 39.21 82.17 1.39
N GLY A 989 38.83 81.90 2.64
CA GLY A 989 39.34 82.56 3.84
C GLY A 989 38.84 83.99 4.06
N ASP A 990 37.72 84.39 3.44
CA ASP A 990 37.04 85.67 3.72
C ASP A 990 36.58 85.79 5.18
N GLY A 991 36.10 84.69 5.77
CA GLY A 991 35.47 84.65 7.09
C GLY A 991 33.94 84.68 7.09
N ILE A 992 33.33 84.24 5.99
CA ILE A 992 31.92 83.80 5.90
C ILE A 992 31.97 82.29 5.65
N ASP A 993 31.11 81.49 6.29
CA ASP A 993 31.07 80.05 6.05
C ASP A 993 30.47 79.71 4.67
N ASP A 994 31.06 78.75 3.95
CA ASP A 994 30.67 78.33 2.59
C ASP A 994 29.16 78.02 2.51
N LYS A 995 28.62 77.34 3.53
CA LYS A 995 27.20 77.05 3.80
C LYS A 995 26.29 78.28 3.71
N THR A 996 26.79 79.44 4.10
CA THR A 996 26.07 80.72 4.07
C THR A 996 26.12 81.37 2.69
N GLU A 997 27.18 81.15 1.92
CA GLU A 997 27.41 81.76 0.60
C GLU A 997 26.82 80.93 -0.55
N GLY A 998 27.08 79.62 -0.48
CA GLY A 998 26.57 78.56 -1.32
C GLY A 998 27.07 78.56 -2.77
N THR A 999 26.75 77.48 -3.48
CA THR A 999 27.12 77.21 -4.89
C THR A 999 26.47 78.13 -5.95
N VAL A 1000 26.03 79.33 -5.55
CA VAL A 1000 25.50 80.35 -6.45
C VAL A 1000 26.66 81.16 -7.04
N ASP A 1001 26.58 81.48 -8.34
CA ASP A 1001 27.43 82.46 -9.03
C ASP A 1001 26.62 83.76 -9.14
N THR A 1002 26.81 84.69 -8.19
CA THR A 1002 25.94 85.87 -8.03
C THR A 1002 26.21 86.96 -9.08
N ASP A 1003 27.47 87.34 -9.26
CA ASP A 1003 27.91 88.25 -10.31
C ASP A 1003 27.68 87.64 -11.72
N GLY A 1004 27.95 86.34 -11.92
CA GLY A 1004 27.91 85.68 -13.22
C GLY A 1004 29.28 85.61 -13.91
N ASP A 1005 30.35 85.33 -13.16
CA ASP A 1005 31.74 85.19 -13.62
C ASP A 1005 32.04 83.75 -14.06
N GLY A 1006 31.67 82.78 -13.22
CA GLY A 1006 31.97 81.36 -13.37
C GLY A 1006 32.63 80.71 -12.14
N ILE A 1007 32.95 81.50 -11.10
CA ILE A 1007 33.24 81.04 -9.73
C ILE A 1007 31.92 81.08 -8.93
N GLY A 1008 31.78 80.29 -7.86
CA GLY A 1008 30.66 80.40 -6.92
C GLY A 1008 31.04 81.27 -5.71
N ASN A 1009 30.06 81.87 -5.04
CA ASN A 1009 30.27 82.82 -3.93
C ASN A 1009 31.30 82.33 -2.90
N TRP A 1010 31.12 81.08 -2.42
CA TRP A 1010 32.03 80.29 -1.55
C TRP A 1010 33.49 80.17 -2.01
N ARG A 1011 33.88 80.75 -3.15
CA ARG A 1011 35.27 80.86 -3.64
C ARG A 1011 35.59 82.23 -4.26
N ASP A 1012 34.78 83.27 -4.03
CA ASP A 1012 34.91 84.58 -4.69
C ASP A 1012 34.65 85.80 -3.77
N LEU A 1013 35.71 86.26 -3.12
CA LEU A 1013 35.94 87.50 -2.34
C LEU A 1013 35.21 88.84 -2.74
N ASP A 1014 34.46 88.95 -3.83
CA ASP A 1014 33.74 90.15 -4.34
C ASP A 1014 32.47 89.70 -5.10
N SER A 1015 31.53 88.99 -4.44
CA SER A 1015 30.47 88.17 -5.06
C SER A 1015 29.51 88.92 -6.02
N ASP A 1016 29.49 90.26 -6.04
CA ASP A 1016 28.49 91.05 -6.77
C ASP A 1016 29.01 92.14 -7.76
N ASP A 1017 30.32 92.43 -7.77
CA ASP A 1017 31.02 93.48 -8.57
C ASP A 1017 30.52 94.94 -8.34
N ASP A 1018 30.05 95.29 -7.13
CA ASP A 1018 29.80 96.69 -6.68
C ASP A 1018 31.08 97.56 -6.71
N GLU A 1019 32.25 96.93 -6.47
CA GLU A 1019 33.54 97.50 -6.03
C GLU A 1019 33.80 97.46 -4.50
N LEU A 1020 33.29 96.44 -3.77
CA LEU A 1020 33.59 96.12 -2.37
C LEU A 1020 33.87 94.61 -2.19
N LEU A 1021 34.50 94.20 -1.08
CA LEU A 1021 34.78 92.78 -0.80
C LEU A 1021 33.86 92.28 0.32
N ASP A 1022 33.55 90.99 0.28
CA ASP A 1022 32.48 90.37 1.07
C ASP A 1022 32.76 90.49 2.58
N SER A 1023 33.99 90.22 3.03
CA SER A 1023 34.51 90.47 4.40
C SER A 1023 34.41 91.91 4.91
N GLN A 1024 34.23 92.89 4.01
CA GLN A 1024 34.02 94.30 4.40
C GLN A 1024 32.54 94.64 4.59
N GLU A 1025 31.65 93.89 3.97
CA GLU A 1025 30.19 94.09 3.99
C GLU A 1025 29.56 93.07 4.95
N GLY A 1026 29.71 91.79 4.64
CA GLY A 1026 29.29 90.62 5.39
C GLY A 1026 27.78 90.40 5.43
N THR A 1027 27.37 89.35 6.13
CA THR A 1027 26.01 88.77 6.19
C THR A 1027 24.89 89.63 6.84
N LYS A 1028 24.93 90.96 6.69
CA LYS A 1028 23.85 91.88 7.10
C LYS A 1028 22.93 92.21 5.92
N ASP A 1029 21.81 92.85 6.21
CA ASP A 1029 20.86 93.41 5.25
C ASP A 1029 20.55 94.84 5.74
N ILE A 1030 21.25 95.83 5.16
CA ILE A 1030 21.17 97.24 5.57
C ILE A 1030 19.93 97.94 4.98
N ASP A 1031 19.52 97.59 3.75
CA ASP A 1031 18.37 98.18 3.04
C ASP A 1031 17.01 97.64 3.57
N ASN A 1032 16.98 96.36 3.95
CA ASN A 1032 15.83 95.54 4.37
C ASN A 1032 14.96 95.01 3.20
N ASP A 1033 15.56 94.80 2.02
CA ASP A 1033 15.03 94.11 0.82
C ASP A 1033 15.07 92.58 0.97
N LYS A 1034 15.97 92.05 1.83
CA LYS A 1034 16.28 90.63 2.17
C LYS A 1034 17.29 89.91 1.28
N VAL A 1035 18.06 90.65 0.51
CA VAL A 1035 19.36 90.16 0.03
C VAL A 1035 20.40 90.58 1.09
N ALA A 1036 21.50 89.84 1.22
CA ALA A 1036 22.57 90.22 2.14
C ALA A 1036 23.53 91.21 1.46
N ASP A 1037 24.19 92.08 2.23
CA ASP A 1037 24.97 93.21 1.70
C ASP A 1037 26.05 92.73 0.70
N TYR A 1038 26.74 91.61 0.99
CA TYR A 1038 27.76 90.99 0.13
C TYR A 1038 27.22 90.42 -1.22
N ILE A 1039 25.90 90.38 -1.40
CA ILE A 1039 25.23 89.91 -2.62
C ILE A 1039 24.11 90.88 -3.11
N ASP A 1040 24.07 92.14 -2.66
CA ASP A 1040 23.12 93.19 -3.12
C ASP A 1040 23.80 94.49 -3.61
N PRO A 1041 23.93 94.70 -4.94
CA PRO A 1041 24.73 95.79 -5.51
C PRO A 1041 24.34 97.23 -5.10
N ASP A 1042 25.03 97.77 -4.08
CA ASP A 1042 24.67 99.01 -3.35
C ASP A 1042 25.01 100.34 -4.10
N PHE A 1043 24.18 100.66 -5.09
CA PHE A 1043 24.37 101.85 -5.94
C PHE A 1043 24.04 103.21 -5.29
N PHE A 1044 25.01 104.13 -5.33
CA PHE A 1044 24.86 105.52 -4.86
C PHE A 1044 24.76 106.55 -5.99
N ILE A 1045 23.66 107.34 -6.08
CA ILE A 1045 23.49 108.45 -7.05
C ILE A 1045 23.69 109.84 -6.41
N ALA A 1046 24.63 110.64 -6.91
CA ALA A 1046 24.89 111.98 -6.35
C ALA A 1046 23.70 112.97 -6.43
N GLU A 1047 23.39 113.66 -5.32
CA GLU A 1047 22.29 114.65 -5.21
C GLU A 1047 22.53 115.97 -5.97
N GLY A 1048 23.73 116.22 -6.48
CA GLY A 1048 24.03 117.49 -7.16
C GLY A 1048 25.34 117.49 -7.92
N ILE A 1049 25.41 118.39 -8.89
CA ILE A 1049 26.60 118.62 -9.74
C ILE A 1049 26.99 120.09 -9.74
N SER A 1050 28.28 120.34 -9.88
CA SER A 1050 28.89 121.66 -9.99
C SER A 1050 29.71 121.79 -11.29
N PRO A 1051 29.06 121.83 -12.47
CA PRO A 1051 29.69 121.79 -13.80
C PRO A 1051 30.44 123.09 -14.14
N ASN A 1052 31.53 123.34 -13.42
CA ASN A 1052 32.33 124.57 -13.43
C ASN A 1052 33.71 124.37 -14.09
N GLY A 1053 34.17 123.13 -14.22
CA GLY A 1053 35.42 122.73 -14.87
C GLY A 1053 36.61 122.56 -13.92
N ASP A 1054 36.37 122.18 -12.65
CA ASP A 1054 37.43 121.92 -11.66
C ASP A 1054 37.79 120.42 -11.50
N GLY A 1055 37.01 119.52 -12.12
CA GLY A 1055 37.20 118.08 -12.07
C GLY A 1055 36.47 117.36 -10.93
N ILE A 1056 35.69 118.05 -10.09
CA ILE A 1056 34.99 117.47 -8.94
C ILE A 1056 33.48 117.74 -9.06
N ASN A 1057 32.70 116.66 -9.16
CA ASN A 1057 31.24 116.72 -9.38
C ASN A 1057 30.84 117.54 -10.63
N ASP A 1058 31.74 117.68 -11.62
CA ASP A 1058 31.45 118.29 -12.93
C ASP A 1058 30.46 117.45 -13.76
N GLN A 1059 30.43 116.14 -13.51
CA GLN A 1059 29.51 115.16 -14.09
C GLN A 1059 28.76 114.41 -12.99
N LEU A 1060 27.62 113.82 -13.33
CA LEU A 1060 26.78 113.06 -12.41
C LEU A 1060 27.20 111.58 -12.36
N TYR A 1061 27.70 111.12 -11.22
CA TYR A 1061 28.21 109.76 -10.98
C TYR A 1061 27.22 108.83 -10.26
N VAL A 1062 27.39 107.52 -10.46
CA VAL A 1062 26.64 106.40 -9.84
C VAL A 1062 27.62 105.23 -9.53
N ARG A 1063 27.72 104.75 -8.27
CA ARG A 1063 28.46 103.50 -7.88
C ARG A 1063 27.69 102.24 -8.33
N GLY A 1064 28.31 101.06 -8.33
CA GLY A 1064 27.69 99.77 -8.67
C GLY A 1064 27.43 99.59 -10.16
N LEU A 1065 27.74 100.60 -11.00
CA LEU A 1065 27.40 100.62 -12.42
C LEU A 1065 28.25 99.66 -13.30
N LYS A 1066 29.04 98.76 -12.68
CA LYS A 1066 29.71 97.64 -13.35
C LYS A 1066 28.92 96.35 -13.19
N SER A 1067 28.58 95.97 -11.94
CA SER A 1067 27.74 94.83 -11.57
C SER A 1067 26.62 94.56 -12.58
N LYS A 1068 26.50 93.29 -12.99
CA LYS A 1068 25.65 92.88 -14.12
C LYS A 1068 24.16 93.18 -13.89
N VAL A 1069 23.76 93.41 -12.63
CA VAL A 1069 22.40 93.77 -12.19
C VAL A 1069 21.90 95.09 -12.79
N PHE A 1070 22.77 96.08 -13.09
CA PHE A 1070 22.37 97.39 -13.62
C PHE A 1070 22.05 97.38 -15.12
N SER A 1071 21.03 96.63 -15.52
CA SER A 1071 20.64 96.55 -16.91
C SER A 1071 20.02 97.85 -17.45
N LYS A 1072 20.55 98.34 -18.58
CA LYS A 1072 19.98 99.43 -19.41
C LYS A 1072 19.77 100.80 -18.70
N PRO A 1073 20.74 101.33 -17.93
CA PRO A 1073 20.55 102.52 -17.10
C PRO A 1073 20.21 103.77 -17.93
N GLN A 1074 19.30 104.63 -17.44
CA GLN A 1074 18.86 105.87 -18.11
C GLN A 1074 18.60 106.99 -17.10
N ILE A 1075 19.07 108.21 -17.41
CA ILE A 1075 18.77 109.43 -16.66
C ILE A 1075 17.90 110.38 -17.49
N ILE A 1076 16.84 110.92 -16.87
CA ILE A 1076 15.94 111.93 -17.44
C ILE A 1076 15.75 113.05 -16.42
N ILE A 1077 15.85 114.31 -16.84
CA ILE A 1077 15.89 115.46 -15.93
C ILE A 1077 14.93 116.55 -16.41
N PHE A 1078 14.17 117.10 -15.46
CA PHE A 1078 13.11 118.07 -15.67
C PHE A 1078 13.40 119.36 -14.89
N ASN A 1079 13.04 120.50 -15.46
CA ASN A 1079 13.07 121.78 -14.73
C ASN A 1079 11.81 121.95 -13.86
N ARG A 1080 11.82 122.92 -12.94
CA ARG A 1080 10.71 123.15 -11.97
C ARG A 1080 9.35 123.54 -12.59
N TRP A 1081 9.23 123.62 -13.91
CA TRP A 1081 7.97 123.81 -14.65
C TRP A 1081 7.43 122.50 -15.25
N GLY A 1082 8.09 121.36 -14.99
CA GLY A 1082 7.70 120.03 -15.50
C GLY A 1082 8.10 119.79 -16.96
N LEU A 1083 9.01 120.60 -17.52
CA LEU A 1083 9.54 120.40 -18.87
C LEU A 1083 10.86 119.61 -18.80
N GLU A 1084 10.95 118.56 -19.61
CA GLU A 1084 12.20 117.81 -19.81
C GLU A 1084 13.29 118.76 -20.33
N VAL A 1085 14.49 118.64 -19.77
CA VAL A 1085 15.67 119.41 -20.17
C VAL A 1085 16.86 118.54 -20.55
N PHE A 1086 17.02 117.36 -19.94
CA PHE A 1086 18.01 116.36 -20.34
C PHE A 1086 17.39 114.96 -20.35
N ASN A 1087 17.91 114.10 -21.21
CA ASN A 1087 17.59 112.67 -21.30
C ASN A 1087 18.81 111.97 -21.93
N SER A 1088 19.38 110.96 -21.27
CA SER A 1088 20.55 110.22 -21.77
C SER A 1088 20.21 109.21 -22.86
N GLY A 1089 18.95 108.78 -22.94
CA GLY A 1089 18.61 107.49 -23.53
C GLY A 1089 19.11 106.31 -22.68
N ILE A 1090 19.04 105.10 -23.23
CA ILE A 1090 19.47 103.86 -22.57
C ILE A 1090 20.99 103.72 -22.64
N GLY A 1091 21.62 103.33 -21.53
CA GLY A 1091 23.06 103.13 -21.39
C GLY A 1091 23.79 104.39 -20.92
N TYR A 1092 23.33 105.00 -19.81
CA TYR A 1092 24.04 106.07 -19.11
C TYR A 1092 25.42 105.60 -18.61
N LYS A 1093 26.41 106.50 -18.58
CA LYS A 1093 27.83 106.15 -18.33
C LYS A 1093 28.55 107.13 -17.39
N ASN A 1094 27.83 107.70 -16.43
CA ASN A 1094 28.35 108.71 -15.50
C ASN A 1094 28.94 109.95 -16.20
N ASP A 1095 28.38 110.32 -17.36
CA ASP A 1095 29.00 111.23 -18.34
C ASP A 1095 28.29 112.59 -18.55
N TRP A 1096 27.15 112.85 -17.90
CA TRP A 1096 26.37 114.09 -18.16
C TRP A 1096 26.84 115.32 -17.35
N ASP A 1097 26.94 116.47 -18.02
CA ASP A 1097 27.68 117.68 -17.61
C ASP A 1097 26.81 118.94 -17.36
N GLY A 1098 25.55 118.75 -16.94
CA GLY A 1098 24.64 119.85 -16.60
C GLY A 1098 24.01 120.61 -17.77
N LYS A 1099 24.22 120.16 -19.02
CA LYS A 1099 23.69 120.84 -20.23
C LYS A 1099 22.38 120.24 -20.73
N ALA A 1100 21.52 121.09 -21.31
CA ALA A 1100 20.22 120.69 -21.82
C ALA A 1100 20.29 120.03 -23.21
N THR A 1101 19.75 118.82 -23.38
CA THR A 1101 19.79 118.05 -24.65
C THR A 1101 19.26 118.83 -25.85
N GLN A 1102 18.20 119.63 -25.65
CA GLN A 1102 17.50 120.31 -26.75
C GLN A 1102 18.16 121.61 -27.23
N THR A 1103 19.09 122.20 -26.45
CA THR A 1103 19.71 123.50 -26.77
C THR A 1103 21.24 123.53 -26.67
N GLY A 1104 21.86 122.52 -26.04
CA GLY A 1104 23.30 122.48 -25.76
C GLY A 1104 23.78 123.56 -24.78
N GLN A 1105 22.88 124.31 -24.14
CA GLN A 1105 23.23 125.34 -23.17
C GLN A 1105 23.26 124.75 -21.75
N ALA A 1106 24.18 125.26 -20.92
CA ALA A 1106 24.23 124.95 -19.50
C ALA A 1106 22.91 125.35 -18.82
N LEU A 1107 22.40 124.47 -17.97
CA LEU A 1107 21.17 124.74 -17.24
C LEU A 1107 21.39 125.82 -16.16
N PRO A 1108 20.49 126.80 -15.99
CA PRO A 1108 20.63 127.81 -14.93
C PRO A 1108 20.67 127.19 -13.53
N GLU A 1109 21.44 127.79 -12.61
CA GLU A 1109 21.54 127.34 -11.21
C GLU A 1109 20.17 127.10 -10.56
N GLY A 1110 20.06 125.99 -9.84
CA GLY A 1110 18.92 125.69 -8.98
C GLY A 1110 18.56 124.21 -8.94
N VAL A 1111 17.38 123.93 -8.35
CA VAL A 1111 16.82 122.59 -8.25
C VAL A 1111 16.17 122.17 -9.57
N TYR A 1112 16.54 120.97 -10.01
CA TYR A 1112 15.94 120.16 -11.06
C TYR A 1112 15.40 118.87 -10.46
N TYR A 1113 14.54 118.17 -11.18
CA TYR A 1113 14.00 116.88 -10.78
C TYR A 1113 14.56 115.80 -11.70
N LEU A 1114 15.27 114.83 -11.14
CA LEU A 1114 15.92 113.74 -11.83
C LEU A 1114 15.10 112.46 -11.67
N ILE A 1115 15.06 111.67 -12.73
CA ILE A 1115 14.54 110.31 -12.77
C ILE A 1115 15.64 109.41 -13.32
N PHE A 1116 16.10 108.45 -12.52
CA PHE A 1116 16.96 107.35 -12.94
C PHE A 1116 16.12 106.09 -13.17
N LYS A 1117 16.52 105.27 -14.13
CA LYS A 1117 15.86 104.01 -14.48
C LYS A 1117 16.91 102.95 -14.77
N TYR A 1118 16.71 101.75 -14.26
CA TYR A 1118 17.54 100.57 -14.49
C TYR A 1118 16.65 99.35 -14.27
N ALA A 1119 16.81 98.30 -15.09
CA ALA A 1119 15.81 97.25 -15.25
C ALA A 1119 14.39 97.84 -15.36
N ASP A 1120 13.47 97.43 -14.48
CA ASP A 1120 12.14 98.04 -14.31
C ASP A 1120 12.05 99.00 -13.10
N ARG A 1121 13.08 99.09 -12.24
CA ARG A 1121 13.14 100.04 -11.10
C ARG A 1121 13.24 101.48 -11.63
N THR A 1122 12.63 102.45 -10.94
CA THR A 1122 12.66 103.89 -11.30
C THR A 1122 12.82 104.75 -10.06
N VAL A 1123 14.02 105.28 -9.85
CA VAL A 1123 14.39 106.18 -8.75
C VAL A 1123 14.14 107.63 -9.18
N SER A 1124 13.76 108.51 -8.26
CA SER A 1124 13.66 109.94 -8.56
C SER A 1124 14.06 110.82 -7.39
N GLN A 1125 14.94 111.78 -7.63
CA GLN A 1125 15.45 112.71 -6.61
C GLN A 1125 15.49 114.15 -7.11
N ASN A 1126 15.65 115.09 -6.18
CA ASN A 1126 15.98 116.46 -6.54
C ASN A 1126 17.47 116.52 -6.86
N LEU A 1127 17.83 117.04 -8.03
CA LEU A 1127 19.21 117.33 -8.39
C LEU A 1127 19.47 118.84 -8.22
N TYR A 1128 20.50 119.21 -7.47
CA TYR A 1128 20.98 120.60 -7.47
C TYR A 1128 22.07 120.81 -8.52
N ILE A 1129 21.86 121.76 -9.44
CA ILE A 1129 22.90 122.20 -10.40
C ILE A 1129 23.44 123.55 -9.94
N LYS A 1130 24.76 123.65 -9.79
CA LYS A 1130 25.47 124.86 -9.33
C LYS A 1130 26.63 125.25 -10.25
N ASN A 1131 26.40 126.27 -11.07
CA ASN A 1131 27.40 126.82 -12.00
C ASN A 1131 28.28 127.91 -11.37
#